data_AF-A0A1G1SR40-F1
#
_entry.id   AF-A0A1G1SR40-F1
#
_cell.length_a   1.000
_cell.length_b   1.000
_cell.length_c   1.000
_cell.angle_alpha   90.00
_cell.angle_beta   90.00
_cell.angle_gamma   90.00
#
_symmetry.space_group_name_H-M   'P 1'
#
loop_
_entity.id
_entity.type
_entity.pdbx_description
1 polymer ?
#
loop_
_entity_poly.entity_id
_entity_poly.type
_entity_poly.pdbx_seq_one_letter_code
_entity_poly.pdbx_strand_id
1 'polypeptide(L)'
;MLPPRSLLISTVLLALAAPTARAAVRLPALVGSHMVLQRDRPVPVWGWAAPGEKVTVTFRGKAYPATPGAGGRWQATLPATPAGGPYALTVQGSNRIELTDILVGDVWLASGQSNMQFKVKDGNPGGYQPTNNADQEIAAANWPRIRMFTVSEAVAYRPQAEAAGSGWQVCSPATVAQFSAVAYFFGRNLYQQYQVPMGLVVSSWGGTPAEAWVSAAGLKAFPEFSKTVADFASRTTELAADQQAFAAQQRAFGQNLATHDQGYLPGGKTWAGADFDARAWPTMALPGAWERTPALADYDGVVWFRKEIELTAADAGRDLTLALGAIDDADSTWFNGVKVGGTTGYNQPRTYRVPAALVHPGRNVVAVRVVDTGGGGGLTGPAEALRLTTPGRTLALAGPWQYQLGVAPGLVPKSPIAGGAQNAPTALYNAMIAPLESMALKGVIWYQGENNAGRAAQYRTLFPALIADWRAHWGPQLPFFFVQLANFQPAQPQPTESAWAELREAQAGALKLPRTGMATAIDIGDPADIHPHNKQEVGRRLALAARHVAYADNQLVYSGPTYASQAPTGPAIRLKFTQTGAGLQAKGGTPLQGFAVAGADRKFYWATAKLVGNEVVVQSEQVPTPVAVRYDWADSPNGNLYNKEGLPAVPFRTDTWPGITEGHK
;
A
#
# COMPACT_ATOMS: atom_id res chain seq x y z
N MET A 1 -45.80 -37.35 -78.51
CA MET A 1 -45.33 -35.99 -78.83
C MET A 1 -45.82 -35.04 -77.74
N LEU A 2 -44.99 -34.05 -77.40
CA LEU A 2 -45.14 -32.96 -76.40
C LEU A 2 -44.54 -33.23 -75.00
N PRO A 3 -43.90 -32.22 -74.37
CA PRO A 3 -42.44 -32.23 -74.10
C PRO A 3 -42.09 -32.10 -72.59
N PRO A 4 -40.79 -32.08 -72.18
CA PRO A 4 -40.41 -32.12 -70.77
C PRO A 4 -40.54 -30.75 -70.10
N ARG A 5 -41.03 -30.74 -68.85
CA ARG A 5 -41.14 -29.54 -68.02
C ARG A 5 -39.78 -29.20 -67.42
N SER A 6 -39.19 -28.10 -67.88
CA SER A 6 -38.00 -27.47 -67.30
C SER A 6 -38.31 -26.91 -65.92
N LEU A 7 -37.61 -27.39 -64.88
CA LEU A 7 -37.65 -26.86 -63.53
C LEU A 7 -36.66 -25.68 -63.43
N LEU A 8 -37.17 -24.44 -63.44
CA LEU A 8 -36.39 -23.25 -63.11
C LEU A 8 -36.29 -23.14 -61.58
N ILE A 9 -35.13 -23.48 -61.02
CA ILE A 9 -34.79 -23.19 -59.62
C ILE A 9 -34.51 -21.69 -59.51
N SER A 10 -35.47 -20.94 -58.97
CA SER A 10 -35.27 -19.55 -58.57
C SER A 10 -34.61 -19.52 -57.20
N THR A 11 -33.31 -19.26 -57.16
CA THR A 11 -32.56 -19.04 -55.91
C THR A 11 -32.94 -17.67 -55.35
N VAL A 12 -33.86 -17.65 -54.39
CA VAL A 12 -34.17 -16.45 -53.59
C VAL A 12 -33.00 -16.22 -52.63
N LEU A 13 -32.14 -15.23 -52.93
CA LEU A 13 -31.16 -14.71 -51.97
C LEU A 13 -31.94 -13.94 -50.88
N LEU A 14 -32.21 -14.60 -49.76
CA LEU A 14 -32.68 -13.94 -48.54
C LEU A 14 -31.48 -13.22 -47.91
N ALA A 15 -31.35 -11.92 -48.19
CA ALA A 15 -30.41 -11.06 -47.47
C ALA A 15 -30.88 -10.95 -46.01
N LEU A 16 -30.28 -11.75 -45.11
CA LEU A 16 -30.40 -11.59 -43.67
C LEU A 16 -29.78 -10.24 -43.27
N ALA A 17 -30.59 -9.20 -43.22
CA ALA A 17 -30.24 -7.96 -42.53
C ALA A 17 -30.24 -8.23 -41.03
N ALA A 18 -29.09 -8.66 -40.50
CA ALA A 18 -28.89 -8.70 -39.05
C ALA A 18 -29.05 -7.27 -38.50
N PRO A 19 -29.89 -7.04 -37.48
CA PRO A 19 -30.00 -5.73 -36.87
C PRO A 19 -28.64 -5.37 -36.27
N THR A 20 -28.00 -4.35 -36.82
CA THR A 20 -26.80 -3.77 -36.20
C THR A 20 -27.23 -3.17 -34.86
N ALA A 21 -26.98 -3.87 -33.76
CA ALA A 21 -27.14 -3.32 -32.43
C ALA A 21 -26.23 -2.08 -32.33
N ARG A 22 -26.80 -0.88 -32.46
CA ARG A 22 -26.07 0.38 -32.24
C ARG A 22 -25.82 0.50 -30.75
N ALA A 23 -24.57 0.32 -30.33
CA ALA A 23 -24.18 0.54 -28.95
C ALA A 23 -24.43 2.01 -28.57
N ALA A 24 -25.20 2.24 -27.50
CA ALA A 24 -25.45 3.57 -26.98
C ALA A 24 -24.15 4.24 -26.52
N VAL A 25 -24.10 5.57 -26.57
CA VAL A 25 -23.03 6.35 -25.97
C VAL A 25 -22.94 6.02 -24.47
N ARG A 26 -21.74 5.73 -24.00
CA ARG A 26 -21.40 5.53 -22.59
C ARG A 26 -20.17 6.36 -22.21
N LEU A 27 -20.10 6.75 -20.94
CA LEU A 27 -18.99 7.51 -20.36
C LEU A 27 -18.26 6.66 -19.30
N PRO A 28 -16.96 6.87 -19.09
CA PRO A 28 -16.26 6.27 -17.95
C PRO A 28 -16.76 6.89 -16.64
N ALA A 29 -16.57 6.20 -15.52
CA ALA A 29 -16.94 6.72 -14.19
C ALA A 29 -16.31 8.09 -13.86
N LEU A 30 -15.13 8.36 -14.42
CA LEU A 30 -14.40 9.64 -14.26
C LEU A 30 -15.09 10.83 -14.94
N VAL A 31 -15.93 10.58 -15.95
CA VAL A 31 -16.67 11.62 -16.68
C VAL A 31 -18.13 11.52 -16.26
N GLY A 32 -18.47 12.24 -15.18
CA GLY A 32 -19.79 12.20 -14.56
C GLY A 32 -20.19 13.55 -13.94
N SER A 33 -21.41 13.64 -13.41
CA SER A 33 -21.85 14.80 -12.62
C SER A 33 -20.92 15.05 -11.42
N HIS A 34 -20.88 16.30 -10.95
CA HIS A 34 -19.99 16.76 -9.87
C HIS A 34 -18.48 16.75 -10.20
N MET A 35 -18.06 16.35 -11.41
CA MET A 35 -16.63 16.33 -11.75
C MET A 35 -16.00 17.72 -11.78
N VAL A 36 -14.67 17.73 -11.68
CA VAL A 36 -13.85 18.93 -11.87
C VAL A 36 -13.00 18.76 -13.12
N LEU A 37 -13.14 19.69 -14.05
CA LEU A 37 -12.30 19.80 -15.24
C LEU A 37 -11.10 20.69 -14.94
N GLN A 38 -9.90 20.31 -15.41
CA GLN A 38 -8.70 21.12 -15.23
C GLN A 38 -8.81 22.47 -15.94
N ARG A 39 -8.60 23.56 -15.20
CA ARG A 39 -8.62 24.92 -15.73
C ARG A 39 -7.39 25.25 -16.59
N ASP A 40 -7.53 26.34 -17.35
CA ASP A 40 -6.44 27.06 -18.04
C ASP A 40 -5.63 26.23 -19.04
N ARG A 41 -6.20 25.11 -19.51
CA ARG A 41 -5.67 24.31 -20.62
C ARG A 41 -6.79 23.54 -21.32
N PRO A 42 -6.59 23.10 -22.58
CA PRO A 42 -7.53 22.20 -23.23
C PRO A 42 -7.71 20.91 -22.42
N VAL A 43 -8.94 20.43 -22.30
CA VAL A 43 -9.25 19.20 -21.55
C VAL A 43 -10.08 18.23 -22.40
N PRO A 44 -9.74 16.93 -22.39
CA PRO A 44 -10.52 15.94 -23.11
C PRO A 44 -11.77 15.55 -22.31
N VAL A 45 -12.85 15.29 -23.05
CA VAL A 45 -14.02 14.52 -22.61
C VAL A 45 -14.11 13.33 -23.55
N TRP A 46 -14.22 12.13 -23.00
CA TRP A 46 -14.16 10.90 -23.77
C TRP A 46 -15.19 9.89 -23.30
N GLY A 47 -15.42 8.89 -24.14
CA GLY A 47 -16.32 7.79 -23.85
C GLY A 47 -16.28 6.76 -24.97
N TRP A 48 -17.31 5.93 -25.02
CA TRP A 48 -17.49 4.94 -26.07
C TRP A 48 -18.86 5.07 -26.73
N ALA A 49 -18.94 4.73 -28.00
CA ALA A 49 -20.17 4.65 -28.80
C ALA A 49 -19.90 3.74 -30.01
N ALA A 50 -20.92 3.47 -30.84
CA ALA A 50 -20.71 2.65 -32.03
C ALA A 50 -19.70 3.30 -33.00
N PRO A 51 -18.79 2.53 -33.65
CA PRO A 51 -17.87 3.08 -34.64
C PRO A 51 -18.60 3.89 -35.73
N GLY A 52 -18.10 5.10 -36.02
CA GLY A 52 -18.70 6.00 -37.00
C GLY A 52 -19.94 6.77 -36.53
N GLU A 53 -20.42 6.56 -35.30
CA GLU A 53 -21.50 7.37 -34.70
C GLU A 53 -21.10 8.84 -34.56
N LYS A 54 -22.02 9.77 -34.81
CA LYS A 54 -21.76 11.19 -34.57
C LYS A 54 -22.05 11.50 -33.10
N VAL A 55 -21.00 11.79 -32.33
CA VAL A 55 -21.12 12.23 -30.94
C VAL A 55 -20.86 13.74 -30.87
N THR A 56 -21.67 14.47 -30.12
CA THR A 56 -21.49 15.91 -29.87
C THR A 56 -21.49 16.18 -28.38
N VAL A 57 -20.39 16.75 -27.88
CA VAL A 57 -20.29 17.25 -26.51
C VAL A 57 -20.68 18.73 -26.51
N THR A 58 -21.64 19.13 -25.70
CA THR A 58 -22.01 20.54 -25.51
C THR A 58 -21.56 21.01 -24.13
N PHE A 59 -20.73 22.04 -24.09
CA PHE A 59 -20.24 22.64 -22.85
C PHE A 59 -20.24 24.16 -22.98
N ARG A 60 -20.81 24.86 -22.00
CA ARG A 60 -20.95 26.33 -21.99
C ARG A 60 -21.56 26.90 -23.29
N GLY A 61 -22.61 26.25 -23.78
CA GLY A 61 -23.35 26.66 -24.99
C GLY A 61 -22.63 26.42 -26.32
N LYS A 62 -21.46 25.76 -26.31
CA LYS A 62 -20.70 25.42 -27.53
C LYS A 62 -20.68 23.92 -27.75
N ALA A 63 -20.81 23.51 -29.01
CA ALA A 63 -20.79 22.12 -29.45
C ALA A 63 -19.39 21.71 -29.93
N TYR A 64 -18.95 20.53 -29.52
CA TYR A 64 -17.66 19.92 -29.83
C TYR A 64 -17.92 18.52 -30.40
N PRO A 65 -17.84 18.35 -31.73
CA PRO A 65 -18.08 17.07 -32.38
C PRO A 65 -16.92 16.09 -32.12
N ALA A 66 -17.25 14.81 -32.00
CA ALA A 66 -16.33 13.69 -31.93
C ALA A 66 -16.90 12.49 -32.70
N THR A 67 -16.02 11.64 -33.22
CA THR A 67 -16.42 10.42 -33.92
C THR A 67 -15.65 9.25 -33.33
N PRO A 68 -16.34 8.19 -32.86
CA PRO A 68 -15.69 6.98 -32.38
C PRO A 68 -14.88 6.30 -33.48
N GLY A 69 -13.64 5.93 -33.15
CA GLY A 69 -12.80 5.11 -34.02
C GLY A 69 -13.25 3.64 -34.08
N ALA A 70 -12.43 2.78 -34.69
CA ALA A 70 -12.72 1.35 -34.83
C ALA A 70 -12.95 0.62 -33.49
N GLY A 71 -12.27 1.04 -32.42
CA GLY A 71 -12.46 0.52 -31.06
C GLY A 71 -13.61 1.16 -30.28
N GLY A 72 -14.45 1.97 -30.93
CA GLY A 72 -15.61 2.63 -30.32
C GLY A 72 -15.28 3.78 -29.36
N ARG A 73 -14.01 4.07 -29.06
CA ARG A 73 -13.60 5.21 -28.23
C ARG A 73 -13.69 6.51 -29.03
N TRP A 74 -14.28 7.54 -28.43
CA TRP A 74 -14.33 8.91 -28.95
C TRP A 74 -13.75 9.89 -27.94
N GLN A 75 -13.30 11.05 -28.41
CA GLN A 75 -12.81 12.14 -27.57
C GLN A 75 -13.15 13.49 -28.20
N ALA A 76 -13.69 14.41 -27.40
CA ALA A 76 -13.86 15.82 -27.72
C ALA A 76 -12.95 16.66 -26.82
N THR A 77 -12.20 17.59 -27.40
CA THR A 77 -11.33 18.49 -26.63
C THR A 77 -12.05 19.80 -26.35
N LEU A 78 -12.32 20.08 -25.08
CA LEU A 78 -12.85 21.36 -24.62
C LEU A 78 -11.72 22.39 -24.54
N PRO A 79 -11.98 23.67 -24.84
CA PRO A 79 -10.96 24.72 -24.79
C PRO A 79 -10.55 25.04 -23.35
N ALA A 80 -9.38 25.67 -23.22
CA ALA A 80 -8.94 26.24 -21.96
C ALA A 80 -10.02 27.15 -21.36
N THR A 81 -10.40 26.86 -20.11
CA THR A 81 -11.47 27.56 -19.42
C THR A 81 -10.97 28.00 -18.04
N PRO A 82 -11.20 29.27 -17.63
CA PRO A 82 -10.89 29.73 -16.28
C PRO A 82 -11.66 28.97 -15.20
N ALA A 83 -11.18 29.05 -13.96
CA ALA A 83 -11.87 28.46 -12.82
C ALA A 83 -13.32 28.98 -12.69
N GLY A 84 -14.28 28.08 -12.39
CA GLY A 84 -15.69 28.45 -12.36
C GLY A 84 -16.64 27.27 -12.22
N GLY A 85 -17.90 27.51 -12.57
CA GLY A 85 -19.02 26.58 -12.41
C GLY A 85 -19.92 26.91 -11.21
N PRO A 86 -21.00 26.13 -11.01
CA PRO A 86 -21.32 24.90 -11.74
C PRO A 86 -21.81 25.13 -13.17
N TYR A 87 -21.43 24.22 -14.06
CA TYR A 87 -21.88 24.17 -15.45
C TYR A 87 -22.62 22.85 -15.73
N ALA A 88 -23.37 22.82 -16.83
CA ALA A 88 -23.91 21.60 -17.42
C ALA A 88 -23.04 21.16 -18.61
N LEU A 89 -22.95 19.85 -18.82
CA LEU A 89 -22.35 19.23 -20.00
C LEU A 89 -23.33 18.21 -20.57
N THR A 90 -23.60 18.25 -21.86
CA THR A 90 -24.45 17.27 -22.53
C THR A 90 -23.63 16.49 -23.54
N VAL A 91 -23.79 15.16 -23.57
CA VAL A 91 -23.25 14.31 -24.63
C VAL A 91 -24.42 13.77 -25.43
N GLN A 92 -24.43 14.07 -26.72
CA GLN A 92 -25.48 13.67 -27.66
C GLN A 92 -24.91 12.73 -28.71
N GLY A 93 -25.47 11.51 -28.80
CA GLY A 93 -25.30 10.59 -29.91
C GLY A 93 -26.66 9.95 -30.23
N SER A 94 -26.70 8.63 -30.31
CA SER A 94 -27.91 7.81 -30.38
C SER A 94 -28.79 7.93 -29.13
N ASN A 95 -28.18 8.15 -27.97
CA ASN A 95 -28.80 8.56 -26.72
C ASN A 95 -28.27 9.93 -26.26
N ARG A 96 -28.90 10.50 -25.23
CA ARG A 96 -28.51 11.76 -24.61
C ARG A 96 -28.11 11.52 -23.15
N ILE A 97 -26.93 12.02 -22.76
CA ILE A 97 -26.44 12.02 -21.38
C ILE A 97 -26.29 13.46 -20.92
N GLU A 98 -26.86 13.79 -19.76
CA GLU A 98 -26.70 15.09 -19.11
C GLU A 98 -25.86 14.93 -17.84
N LEU A 99 -24.79 15.72 -17.75
CA LEU A 99 -23.97 15.86 -16.55
C LEU A 99 -24.19 17.25 -15.95
N THR A 100 -24.40 17.31 -14.65
CA THR A 100 -24.69 18.54 -13.90
C THR A 100 -23.65 18.78 -12.81
N ASP A 101 -23.59 20.02 -12.30
CA ASP A 101 -22.62 20.43 -11.28
C ASP A 101 -21.15 20.25 -11.71
N ILE A 102 -20.83 20.57 -12.97
CA ILE A 102 -19.44 20.51 -13.45
C ILE A 102 -18.67 21.75 -13.02
N LEU A 103 -17.60 21.56 -12.26
CA LEU A 103 -16.68 22.64 -11.89
C LEU A 103 -15.47 22.68 -12.83
N VAL A 104 -14.87 23.86 -12.96
CA VAL A 104 -13.56 24.04 -13.63
C VAL A 104 -12.58 24.54 -12.56
N GLY A 105 -11.46 23.84 -12.38
CA GLY A 105 -10.57 24.04 -11.24
C GLY A 105 -9.22 23.33 -11.37
N ASP A 106 -8.52 23.15 -10.25
CA ASP A 106 -7.24 22.42 -10.22
C ASP A 106 -7.50 20.95 -9.87
N VAL A 107 -7.06 20.04 -10.76
CA VAL A 107 -7.27 18.59 -10.64
C VAL A 107 -5.97 17.91 -10.24
N TRP A 108 -5.99 17.14 -9.16
CA TRP A 108 -4.82 16.47 -8.60
C TRP A 108 -5.04 14.97 -8.52
N LEU A 109 -4.01 14.22 -8.90
CA LEU A 109 -3.95 12.77 -8.66
C LEU A 109 -3.23 12.51 -7.34
N ALA A 110 -3.91 11.82 -6.42
CA ALA A 110 -3.39 11.39 -5.14
C ALA A 110 -3.19 9.87 -5.17
N SER A 111 -1.96 9.41 -4.99
CA SER A 111 -1.63 7.99 -5.13
C SER A 111 -0.57 7.50 -4.14
N GLY A 112 -0.36 6.19 -4.11
CA GLY A 112 0.52 5.50 -3.18
C GLY A 112 -0.19 4.40 -2.42
N GLN A 113 0.27 4.12 -1.20
CA GLN A 113 -0.21 2.98 -0.42
C GLN A 113 -1.12 3.41 0.75
N SER A 114 -1.09 2.65 1.85
CA SER A 114 -1.98 2.73 2.99
C SER A 114 -2.06 4.13 3.61
N ASN A 115 -0.94 4.86 3.67
CA ASN A 115 -0.93 6.23 4.19
C ASN A 115 -1.64 7.25 3.28
N MET A 116 -1.69 7.02 1.96
CA MET A 116 -2.54 7.80 1.04
C MET A 116 -4.00 7.33 1.09
N GLN A 117 -4.22 6.02 1.25
CA GLN A 117 -5.55 5.42 1.37
C GLN A 117 -6.27 5.82 2.67
N PHE A 118 -5.50 6.09 3.73
CA PHE A 118 -5.95 6.42 5.07
C PHE A 118 -7.08 7.48 5.04
N LYS A 119 -8.21 7.14 5.64
CA LYS A 119 -9.42 7.97 5.62
C LYS A 119 -9.44 8.99 6.76
N VAL A 120 -10.26 10.03 6.65
CA VAL A 120 -10.46 10.98 7.76
C VAL A 120 -10.96 10.27 9.02
N LYS A 121 -11.94 9.37 8.84
CA LYS A 121 -12.44 8.44 9.86
C LYS A 121 -12.93 7.16 9.20
N ASP A 122 -12.23 6.05 9.39
CA ASP A 122 -12.69 4.77 8.86
C ASP A 122 -13.97 4.31 9.59
N GLY A 123 -14.89 3.73 8.84
CA GLY A 123 -16.14 3.18 9.38
C GLY A 123 -15.99 1.74 9.88
N ASN A 124 -14.87 1.08 9.54
CA ASN A 124 -14.58 -0.28 9.96
C ASN A 124 -13.90 -0.28 11.35
N PRO A 125 -14.46 -0.94 12.39
CA PRO A 125 -13.83 -1.05 13.71
C PRO A 125 -12.43 -1.70 13.70
N GLY A 126 -12.12 -2.52 12.70
CA GLY A 126 -10.79 -3.09 12.47
C GLY A 126 -9.97 -2.36 11.40
N GLY A 127 -10.43 -1.19 10.93
CA GLY A 127 -9.74 -0.36 9.94
C GLY A 127 -8.72 0.59 10.58
N TYR A 128 -8.30 1.59 9.81
CA TYR A 128 -7.38 2.61 10.30
C TYR A 128 -8.01 3.41 11.44
N GLN A 129 -7.22 3.72 12.46
CA GLN A 129 -7.63 4.66 13.50
C GLN A 129 -7.90 6.04 12.87
N PRO A 130 -8.78 6.87 13.45
CA PRO A 130 -9.14 8.15 12.84
C PRO A 130 -7.97 9.15 12.86
N THR A 131 -8.06 10.14 11.97
CA THR A 131 -7.20 11.33 12.07
C THR A 131 -7.39 12.07 13.39
N ASN A 132 -6.40 12.85 13.79
CA ASN A 132 -6.54 13.72 14.97
C ASN A 132 -7.80 14.60 14.82
N ASN A 133 -8.63 14.68 15.85
CA ASN A 133 -9.84 15.52 15.86
C ASN A 133 -10.84 15.22 14.71
N ALA A 134 -10.91 13.97 14.25
CA ALA A 134 -11.70 13.60 13.07
C ALA A 134 -13.17 14.05 13.16
N ASP A 135 -13.81 13.98 14.33
CA ASP A 135 -15.22 14.38 14.47
C ASP A 135 -15.41 15.88 14.28
N GLN A 136 -14.49 16.71 14.80
CA GLN A 136 -14.51 18.15 14.54
C GLN A 136 -14.24 18.45 13.06
N GLU A 137 -13.28 17.74 12.46
CA GLU A 137 -12.95 17.89 11.04
C GLU A 137 -14.12 17.52 10.11
N ILE A 138 -14.87 16.48 10.47
CA ILE A 138 -16.07 16.04 9.75
C ILE A 138 -17.19 17.08 9.87
N ALA A 139 -17.50 17.52 11.09
CA ALA A 139 -18.55 18.50 11.33
C ALA A 139 -18.31 19.82 10.59
N ALA A 140 -17.04 20.24 10.47
CA ALA A 140 -16.64 21.48 9.81
C ALA A 140 -16.49 21.36 8.27
N ALA A 141 -16.60 20.18 7.68
CA ALA A 141 -16.26 19.93 6.27
C ALA A 141 -17.33 20.40 5.27
N ASN A 142 -17.72 21.68 5.30
CA ASN A 142 -18.64 22.25 4.31
C ASN A 142 -17.88 22.91 3.15
N TRP A 143 -17.28 22.09 2.29
CA TRP A 143 -16.43 22.56 1.18
C TRP A 143 -16.99 22.15 -0.19
N PRO A 144 -18.16 22.66 -0.61
CA PRO A 144 -18.84 22.22 -1.82
C PRO A 144 -18.15 22.66 -3.12
N ARG A 145 -16.91 23.15 -3.11
CA ARG A 145 -16.07 23.32 -4.29
C ARG A 145 -14.85 22.39 -4.31
N ILE A 146 -14.75 21.50 -3.32
CA ILE A 146 -13.83 20.37 -3.29
C ILE A 146 -14.63 19.12 -3.69
N ARG A 147 -14.08 18.34 -4.61
CA ARG A 147 -14.66 17.10 -5.13
C ARG A 147 -13.63 15.99 -5.05
N MET A 148 -14.06 14.80 -4.63
CA MET A 148 -13.19 13.63 -4.59
C MET A 148 -13.77 12.49 -5.42
N PHE A 149 -12.92 11.85 -6.21
CA PHE A 149 -13.21 10.59 -6.88
C PHE A 149 -12.22 9.55 -6.37
N THR A 150 -12.69 8.42 -5.85
CA THR A 150 -11.83 7.32 -5.43
C THR A 150 -11.92 6.18 -6.43
N VAL A 151 -10.79 5.83 -7.05
CA VAL A 151 -10.66 4.68 -7.94
C VAL A 151 -10.83 3.40 -7.13
N SER A 152 -11.63 2.47 -7.64
CA SER A 152 -11.78 1.14 -7.04
C SER A 152 -10.48 0.36 -7.16
N GLU A 153 -10.11 -0.33 -6.08
CA GLU A 153 -8.96 -1.24 -6.05
C GLU A 153 -9.13 -2.34 -7.10
N ALA A 154 -8.17 -2.43 -8.01
CA ALA A 154 -8.16 -3.42 -9.08
C ALA A 154 -6.72 -3.73 -9.53
N VAL A 155 -6.53 -4.91 -10.09
CA VAL A 155 -5.29 -5.37 -10.71
C VAL A 155 -5.57 -5.79 -12.14
N ALA A 156 -4.59 -5.65 -13.03
CA ALA A 156 -4.72 -6.11 -14.40
C ALA A 156 -3.36 -6.48 -15.00
N TYR A 157 -3.36 -7.51 -15.85
CA TYR A 157 -2.17 -7.88 -16.62
C TYR A 157 -1.82 -6.87 -17.71
N ARG A 158 -2.80 -6.08 -18.18
CA ARG A 158 -2.65 -5.12 -19.27
C ARG A 158 -3.30 -3.78 -18.92
N PRO A 159 -2.79 -2.65 -19.43
CA PRO A 159 -3.42 -1.35 -19.26
C PRO A 159 -4.91 -1.37 -19.62
N GLN A 160 -5.74 -0.97 -18.66
CA GLN A 160 -7.18 -0.89 -18.84
C GLN A 160 -7.56 0.47 -19.43
N ALA A 161 -8.65 0.50 -20.21
CA ALA A 161 -9.16 1.73 -20.80
C ALA A 161 -10.08 2.52 -19.85
N GLU A 162 -10.58 1.86 -18.79
CA GLU A 162 -11.46 2.44 -17.78
C GLU A 162 -11.18 1.86 -16.40
N ALA A 163 -11.47 2.65 -15.37
CA ALA A 163 -11.45 2.23 -13.99
C ALA A 163 -12.84 2.45 -13.38
N ALA A 164 -13.25 1.52 -12.51
CA ALA A 164 -14.38 1.74 -11.62
C ALA A 164 -14.00 2.72 -10.50
N GLY A 165 -15.00 3.29 -9.83
CA GLY A 165 -14.76 4.17 -8.70
C GLY A 165 -16.04 4.69 -8.07
N SER A 166 -15.88 5.54 -7.06
CA SER A 166 -16.97 6.07 -6.22
C SER A 166 -17.95 7.02 -6.94
N GLY A 167 -17.65 7.42 -8.17
CA GLY A 167 -18.17 8.66 -8.75
C GLY A 167 -17.62 9.89 -8.01
N TRP A 168 -17.87 11.09 -8.55
CA TRP A 168 -17.42 12.33 -7.93
C TRP A 168 -18.30 12.72 -6.75
N GLN A 169 -17.68 12.86 -5.58
CA GLN A 169 -18.34 13.15 -4.32
C GLN A 169 -18.10 14.61 -3.92
N VAL A 170 -19.17 15.31 -3.56
CA VAL A 170 -19.12 16.66 -2.97
C VAL A 170 -18.50 16.56 -1.57
N CYS A 171 -17.51 17.40 -1.24
CA CYS A 171 -17.00 17.48 0.13
C CYS A 171 -18.04 18.13 1.06
N SER A 172 -18.59 17.33 1.96
CA SER A 172 -19.60 17.71 2.95
C SER A 172 -19.36 16.92 4.24
N PRO A 173 -19.99 17.30 5.37
CA PRO A 173 -19.95 16.47 6.58
C PRO A 173 -20.45 15.03 6.36
N ALA A 174 -21.30 14.79 5.37
CA ALA A 174 -21.84 13.46 5.07
C ALA A 174 -20.85 12.55 4.33
N THR A 175 -19.85 13.10 3.64
CA THR A 175 -18.97 12.35 2.72
C THR A 175 -17.52 12.32 3.17
N VAL A 176 -17.05 13.38 3.85
CA VAL A 176 -15.62 13.60 4.14
C VAL A 176 -14.99 12.50 5.00
N ALA A 177 -15.77 11.81 5.84
CA ALA A 177 -15.27 10.73 6.68
C ALA A 177 -14.54 9.65 5.85
N GLN A 178 -15.07 9.34 4.66
CA GLN A 178 -14.53 8.32 3.77
C GLN A 178 -13.49 8.83 2.76
N PHE A 179 -13.16 10.13 2.78
CA PHE A 179 -12.14 10.70 1.90
C PHE A 179 -10.75 10.31 2.37
N SER A 180 -9.82 10.14 1.43
CA SER A 180 -8.38 10.12 1.75
C SER A 180 -8.04 11.39 2.54
N ALA A 181 -7.55 11.20 3.76
CA ALA A 181 -7.25 12.30 4.67
C ALA A 181 -6.16 13.20 4.11
N VAL A 182 -5.09 12.60 3.55
CA VAL A 182 -3.98 13.34 2.94
C VAL A 182 -4.47 14.19 1.77
N ALA A 183 -5.23 13.60 0.85
CA ALA A 183 -5.78 14.32 -0.30
C ALA A 183 -6.76 15.42 0.12
N TYR A 184 -7.65 15.13 1.08
CA TYR A 184 -8.60 16.10 1.61
C TYR A 184 -7.89 17.31 2.24
N PHE A 185 -6.97 17.09 3.17
CA PHE A 185 -6.28 18.20 3.84
C PHE A 185 -5.38 18.97 2.87
N PHE A 186 -4.74 18.30 1.91
CA PHE A 186 -4.00 18.96 0.83
C PHE A 186 -4.91 19.89 0.01
N GLY A 187 -6.02 19.35 -0.52
CA GLY A 187 -6.98 20.11 -1.32
C GLY A 187 -7.63 21.25 -0.54
N ARG A 188 -7.96 21.04 0.75
CA ARG A 188 -8.52 22.08 1.62
C ARG A 188 -7.55 23.24 1.81
N ASN A 189 -6.27 22.96 2.09
CA ASN A 189 -5.27 24.01 2.29
C ASN A 189 -5.08 24.86 1.00
N LEU A 190 -5.04 24.22 -0.17
CA LEU A 190 -4.98 24.95 -1.45
C LEU A 190 -6.26 25.74 -1.74
N TYR A 191 -7.43 25.15 -1.48
CA TYR A 191 -8.71 25.81 -1.66
C TYR A 191 -8.82 27.05 -0.77
N GLN A 192 -8.46 26.95 0.51
CA GLN A 192 -8.46 28.09 1.43
C GLN A 192 -7.59 29.23 0.94
N GLN A 193 -6.42 28.92 0.36
CA GLN A 193 -5.50 29.91 -0.18
C GLN A 193 -5.99 30.58 -1.47
N TYR A 194 -6.49 29.79 -2.44
CA TYR A 194 -6.73 30.28 -3.81
C TYR A 194 -8.20 30.42 -4.19
N GLN A 195 -9.12 29.83 -3.43
CA GLN A 195 -10.56 29.77 -3.70
C GLN A 195 -10.91 29.21 -5.10
N VAL A 196 -10.03 28.37 -5.67
CA VAL A 196 -10.22 27.66 -6.95
C VAL A 196 -10.83 26.27 -6.67
N PRO A 197 -11.85 25.80 -7.42
CA PRO A 197 -12.38 24.46 -7.24
C PRO A 197 -11.29 23.38 -7.28
N MET A 198 -11.43 22.36 -6.44
CA MET A 198 -10.44 21.29 -6.31
C MET A 198 -11.05 19.95 -6.73
N GLY A 199 -10.44 19.31 -7.72
CA GLY A 199 -10.70 17.91 -8.06
C GLY A 199 -9.61 17.02 -7.50
N LEU A 200 -9.96 16.05 -6.65
CA LEU A 200 -9.02 15.11 -6.04
C LEU A 200 -9.35 13.71 -6.54
N VAL A 201 -8.50 13.15 -7.40
CA VAL A 201 -8.63 11.76 -7.86
C VAL A 201 -7.70 10.90 -7.01
N VAL A 202 -8.26 9.99 -6.22
CA VAL A 202 -7.51 9.11 -5.33
C VAL A 202 -7.39 7.73 -5.97
N SER A 203 -6.16 7.28 -6.20
CA SER A 203 -5.82 5.95 -6.70
C SER A 203 -4.72 5.37 -5.82
N SER A 204 -5.12 4.65 -4.77
CA SER A 204 -4.19 4.17 -3.72
C SER A 204 -4.62 2.82 -3.19
N TRP A 205 -3.66 1.99 -2.79
CA TRP A 205 -3.93 0.67 -2.19
C TRP A 205 -2.86 0.29 -1.16
N GLY A 206 -3.28 0.04 0.09
CA GLY A 206 -2.43 -0.42 1.18
C GLY A 206 -1.54 -1.63 0.89
N GLY A 207 -0.32 -1.61 1.44
CA GLY A 207 0.63 -2.73 1.39
C GLY A 207 1.36 -2.91 0.05
N THR A 208 1.28 -1.94 -0.85
CA THR A 208 1.79 -2.06 -2.22
C THR A 208 3.17 -1.41 -2.39
N PRO A 209 4.10 -2.06 -3.13
CA PRO A 209 5.41 -1.50 -3.42
C PRO A 209 5.36 -0.60 -4.67
N ALA A 210 6.35 0.28 -4.85
CA ALA A 210 6.36 1.27 -5.94
C ALA A 210 6.30 0.65 -7.34
N GLU A 211 6.96 -0.48 -7.58
CA GLU A 211 7.01 -1.15 -8.88
C GLU A 211 5.63 -1.63 -9.38
N ALA A 212 4.66 -1.86 -8.49
CA ALA A 212 3.30 -2.18 -8.89
C ALA A 212 2.60 -1.01 -9.63
N TRP A 213 3.06 0.22 -9.37
CA TRP A 213 2.51 1.47 -9.88
C TRP A 213 3.28 2.04 -11.09
N VAL A 214 4.27 1.30 -11.61
CA VAL A 214 5.06 1.71 -12.78
C VAL A 214 4.63 0.92 -14.01
N SER A 215 4.54 1.58 -15.15
CA SER A 215 4.24 0.90 -16.42
C SER A 215 5.28 -0.15 -16.76
N ALA A 216 4.91 -1.12 -17.61
CA ALA A 216 5.87 -2.10 -18.14
C ALA A 216 7.05 -1.42 -18.87
N ALA A 217 6.83 -0.24 -19.47
CA ALA A 217 7.88 0.52 -20.13
C ALA A 217 8.84 1.18 -19.13
N GLY A 218 8.31 1.76 -18.05
CA GLY A 218 9.11 2.36 -16.97
C GLY A 218 9.96 1.35 -16.22
N LEU A 219 9.54 0.08 -16.16
CA LEU A 219 10.29 -0.99 -15.50
C LEU A 219 11.38 -1.65 -16.34
N LYS A 220 11.55 -1.28 -17.63
CA LYS A 220 12.57 -1.90 -18.50
C LYS A 220 14.00 -1.82 -17.96
N ALA A 221 14.30 -0.80 -17.16
CA ALA A 221 15.62 -0.61 -16.55
C ALA A 221 15.88 -1.49 -15.31
N PHE A 222 14.92 -2.33 -14.92
CA PHE A 222 14.96 -3.15 -13.71
C PHE A 222 14.84 -4.64 -14.07
N PRO A 223 15.97 -5.31 -14.37
CA PRO A 223 15.99 -6.72 -14.80
C PRO A 223 15.26 -7.67 -13.84
N GLU A 224 15.30 -7.39 -12.54
CA GLU A 224 14.60 -8.14 -11.49
C GLU A 224 13.08 -8.26 -11.72
N PHE A 225 12.45 -7.30 -12.40
CA PHE A 225 11.00 -7.34 -12.68
C PHE A 225 10.66 -7.91 -14.07
N SER A 226 11.66 -8.15 -14.92
CA SER A 226 11.45 -8.48 -16.34
C SER A 226 10.67 -9.77 -16.53
N LYS A 227 10.88 -10.79 -15.68
CA LYS A 227 10.14 -12.05 -15.75
C LYS A 227 8.65 -11.83 -15.53
N THR A 228 8.26 -11.16 -14.45
CA THR A 228 6.84 -10.93 -14.14
C THR A 228 6.17 -10.05 -15.18
N VAL A 229 6.87 -9.02 -15.68
CA VAL A 229 6.36 -8.17 -16.77
C VAL A 229 6.15 -8.96 -18.07
N ALA A 230 7.08 -9.85 -18.42
CA ALA A 230 6.94 -10.73 -19.58
C ALA A 230 5.81 -11.76 -19.40
N ASP A 231 5.68 -12.32 -18.20
CA ASP A 231 4.60 -13.24 -17.85
C ASP A 231 3.25 -12.55 -18.06
N PHE A 232 3.05 -11.33 -17.55
CA PHE A 232 1.83 -10.55 -17.76
C PHE A 232 1.57 -10.25 -19.24
N ALA A 233 2.60 -9.85 -19.99
CA ALA A 233 2.48 -9.55 -21.42
C ALA A 233 2.08 -10.77 -22.25
N SER A 234 2.50 -11.98 -21.84
CA SER A 234 2.22 -13.24 -22.53
C SER A 234 0.87 -13.87 -22.17
N ARG A 235 0.19 -13.41 -21.09
CA ARG A 235 -1.14 -13.92 -20.70
C ARG A 235 -2.16 -13.71 -21.81
N THR A 236 -2.75 -14.81 -22.28
CA THR A 236 -3.86 -14.83 -23.25
C THR A 236 -5.22 -14.93 -22.58
N THR A 237 -5.26 -15.23 -21.29
CA THR A 237 -6.47 -15.28 -20.46
C THR A 237 -6.75 -13.93 -19.80
N GLU A 238 -8.02 -13.67 -19.55
CA GLU A 238 -8.44 -12.57 -18.68
C GLU A 238 -8.12 -12.91 -17.22
N LEU A 239 -7.76 -11.91 -16.43
CA LEU A 239 -7.42 -12.08 -15.01
C LEU A 239 -8.54 -12.78 -14.23
N ALA A 240 -9.81 -12.44 -14.51
CA ALA A 240 -10.96 -13.06 -13.84
C ALA A 240 -11.03 -14.58 -14.10
N ALA A 241 -10.66 -15.03 -15.29
CA ALA A 241 -10.61 -16.46 -15.61
C ALA A 241 -9.47 -17.15 -14.85
N ASP A 242 -8.30 -16.53 -14.76
CA ASP A 242 -7.17 -17.03 -13.98
C ASP A 242 -7.51 -17.11 -12.48
N GLN A 243 -8.21 -16.11 -11.93
CA GLN A 243 -8.66 -16.10 -10.54
C GLN A 243 -9.70 -17.19 -10.26
N GLN A 244 -10.64 -17.42 -11.19
CA GLN A 244 -11.60 -18.52 -11.08
C GLN A 244 -10.90 -19.89 -11.15
N ALA A 245 -9.93 -20.04 -12.04
CA ALA A 245 -9.10 -21.24 -12.14
C ALA A 245 -8.29 -21.46 -10.86
N PHE A 246 -7.67 -20.41 -10.31
CA PHE A 246 -6.97 -20.45 -9.03
C PHE A 246 -7.88 -20.92 -7.89
N ALA A 247 -9.10 -20.37 -7.80
CA ALA A 247 -10.06 -20.81 -6.77
C ALA A 247 -10.44 -22.29 -6.91
N ALA A 248 -10.56 -22.80 -8.14
CA ALA A 248 -10.78 -24.22 -8.39
C ALA A 248 -9.56 -25.07 -8.02
N GLN A 249 -8.36 -24.60 -8.36
CA GLN A 249 -7.10 -25.26 -7.98
C GLN A 249 -6.90 -25.28 -6.47
N GLN A 250 -7.24 -24.21 -5.74
CA GLN A 250 -7.18 -24.17 -4.28
C GLN A 250 -8.15 -25.16 -3.63
N ARG A 251 -9.37 -25.30 -4.17
CA ARG A 251 -10.30 -26.34 -3.71
C ARG A 251 -9.74 -27.73 -3.96
N ALA A 252 -9.16 -27.99 -5.12
CA ALA A 252 -8.54 -29.26 -5.44
C ALA A 252 -7.31 -29.56 -4.57
N PHE A 253 -6.48 -28.55 -4.29
CA PHE A 253 -5.34 -28.62 -3.37
C PHE A 253 -5.80 -29.02 -1.97
N GLY A 254 -6.79 -28.30 -1.40
CA GLY A 254 -7.33 -28.61 -0.08
C GLY A 254 -7.98 -30.00 0.00
N GLN A 255 -8.70 -30.42 -1.05
CA GLN A 255 -9.28 -31.77 -1.15
C GLN A 255 -8.20 -32.85 -1.21
N ASN A 256 -7.13 -32.62 -1.97
CA ASN A 256 -6.01 -33.54 -2.05
C ASN A 256 -5.34 -33.70 -0.67
N LEU A 257 -5.04 -32.59 0.01
CA LEU A 257 -4.49 -32.65 1.37
C LEU A 257 -5.42 -33.41 2.30
N ALA A 258 -6.73 -33.12 2.30
CA ALA A 258 -7.68 -33.81 3.17
C ALA A 258 -7.78 -35.32 2.89
N THR A 259 -7.63 -35.73 1.63
CA THR A 259 -7.73 -37.14 1.22
C THR A 259 -6.47 -37.93 1.59
N HIS A 260 -5.30 -37.30 1.50
CA HIS A 260 -4.02 -37.96 1.80
C HIS A 260 -3.53 -37.74 3.24
N ASP A 261 -4.29 -37.01 4.05
CA ASP A 261 -3.93 -36.73 5.43
C ASP A 261 -4.18 -37.95 6.33
N GLN A 262 -3.09 -38.63 6.65
CA GLN A 262 -3.01 -39.81 7.50
C GLN A 262 -3.47 -39.55 8.95
N GLY A 263 -3.57 -38.27 9.35
CA GLY A 263 -4.09 -37.88 10.65
C GLY A 263 -5.59 -38.09 10.83
N TYR A 264 -6.33 -38.30 9.74
CA TYR A 264 -7.72 -38.77 9.76
C TYR A 264 -7.76 -40.29 9.64
N LEU A 265 -8.25 -40.95 10.69
CA LEU A 265 -8.29 -42.39 10.81
C LEU A 265 -9.69 -42.95 10.50
N PRO A 266 -9.82 -44.25 10.16
CA PRO A 266 -11.12 -44.89 9.96
C PRO A 266 -12.07 -44.73 11.16
N GLY A 267 -13.37 -44.70 10.88
CA GLY A 267 -14.40 -44.58 11.91
C GLY A 267 -14.50 -43.20 12.56
N GLY A 268 -14.02 -42.14 11.89
CA GLY A 268 -14.09 -40.76 12.38
C GLY A 268 -13.08 -40.43 13.47
N LYS A 269 -12.10 -41.32 13.72
CA LYS A 269 -11.01 -41.08 14.66
C LYS A 269 -9.95 -40.18 14.02
N THR A 270 -9.10 -39.56 14.84
CA THR A 270 -7.96 -38.75 14.38
C THR A 270 -6.77 -38.93 15.29
N TRP A 271 -5.58 -38.50 14.84
CA TRP A 271 -4.41 -38.39 15.71
C TRP A 271 -4.62 -37.41 16.88
N ALA A 272 -5.62 -36.52 16.82
CA ALA A 272 -5.97 -35.66 17.95
C ALA A 272 -6.66 -36.39 19.11
N GLY A 273 -7.13 -37.63 18.92
CA GLY A 273 -7.84 -38.38 19.95
C GLY A 273 -7.01 -38.55 21.23
N ALA A 274 -7.65 -38.45 22.40
CA ALA A 274 -6.96 -38.56 23.70
C ALA A 274 -6.24 -39.91 23.89
N ASP A 275 -6.82 -40.98 23.33
CA ASP A 275 -6.31 -42.36 23.42
C ASP A 275 -5.33 -42.73 22.31
N PHE A 276 -5.01 -41.80 21.38
CA PHE A 276 -4.05 -42.07 20.33
C PHE A 276 -2.62 -42.16 20.92
N ASP A 277 -1.91 -43.25 20.61
CA ASP A 277 -0.54 -43.48 21.04
C ASP A 277 0.46 -42.88 20.06
N ALA A 278 1.01 -41.71 20.41
CA ALA A 278 2.00 -40.99 19.63
C ALA A 278 3.44 -41.19 20.14
N ARG A 279 3.71 -42.18 21.01
CA ARG A 279 5.04 -42.35 21.63
C ARG A 279 6.15 -42.65 20.62
N ALA A 280 5.81 -43.23 19.47
CA ALA A 280 6.76 -43.51 18.39
C ALA A 280 7.06 -42.27 17.51
N TRP A 281 6.38 -41.15 17.71
CA TRP A 281 6.60 -39.95 16.91
C TRP A 281 7.89 -39.24 17.32
N PRO A 282 8.64 -38.69 16.35
CA PRO A 282 9.76 -37.80 16.65
C PRO A 282 9.27 -36.54 17.38
N THR A 283 10.19 -35.80 17.99
CA THR A 283 9.88 -34.55 18.67
C THR A 283 10.53 -33.35 18.00
N MET A 284 9.87 -32.20 18.10
CA MET A 284 10.33 -30.91 17.60
C MET A 284 10.22 -29.86 18.71
N ALA A 285 11.22 -28.98 18.82
CA ALA A 285 11.16 -27.85 19.74
C ALA A 285 10.29 -26.74 19.13
N LEU A 286 9.22 -26.37 19.83
CA LEU A 286 8.34 -25.26 19.47
C LEU A 286 8.34 -24.17 20.56
N PRO A 287 8.14 -22.89 20.23
CA PRO A 287 7.94 -22.37 18.88
C PRO A 287 9.21 -22.39 18.03
N GLY A 288 9.03 -22.56 16.72
CA GLY A 288 10.08 -22.58 15.71
C GLY A 288 9.51 -22.92 14.33
N ALA A 289 10.20 -22.45 13.30
CA ALA A 289 9.96 -22.86 11.92
C ALA A 289 10.40 -24.32 11.74
N TRP A 290 9.58 -25.17 11.14
CA TRP A 290 9.89 -26.60 11.04
C TRP A 290 11.04 -26.89 10.07
N GLU A 291 11.42 -25.94 9.20
CA GLU A 291 12.51 -26.07 8.22
C GLU A 291 13.86 -26.19 8.91
N ARG A 292 13.94 -25.78 10.19
CA ARG A 292 15.11 -26.04 11.05
C ARG A 292 15.30 -27.53 11.36
N THR A 293 14.28 -28.34 11.09
CA THR A 293 14.35 -29.81 11.14
C THR A 293 14.76 -30.30 9.76
N PRO A 294 15.94 -30.93 9.60
CA PRO A 294 16.46 -31.31 8.27
C PRO A 294 15.50 -32.17 7.44
N ALA A 295 14.66 -32.99 8.07
CA ALA A 295 13.66 -33.81 7.37
C ALA A 295 12.51 -33.00 6.74
N LEU A 296 12.35 -31.73 7.13
CA LEU A 296 11.29 -30.82 6.70
C LEU A 296 11.83 -29.51 6.11
N ALA A 297 13.12 -29.46 5.75
CA ALA A 297 13.79 -28.23 5.31
C ALA A 297 13.13 -27.57 4.08
N ASP A 298 12.47 -28.37 3.23
CA ASP A 298 11.80 -27.93 2.00
C ASP A 298 10.34 -28.46 1.93
N TYR A 299 9.70 -28.70 3.07
CA TYR A 299 8.38 -29.32 3.11
C TYR A 299 7.27 -28.29 3.35
N ASP A 300 6.49 -28.02 2.31
CA ASP A 300 5.19 -27.32 2.40
C ASP A 300 4.09 -28.39 2.40
N GLY A 301 3.27 -28.48 3.46
CA GLY A 301 2.23 -29.50 3.54
C GLY A 301 1.52 -29.56 4.88
N VAL A 302 1.17 -30.78 5.33
CA VAL A 302 0.47 -30.99 6.60
C VAL A 302 1.39 -31.60 7.64
N VAL A 303 1.50 -30.96 8.81
CA VAL A 303 2.17 -31.50 9.99
C VAL A 303 1.22 -31.49 11.18
N TRP A 304 1.14 -32.61 11.88
CA TRP A 304 0.43 -32.73 13.14
C TRP A 304 1.40 -32.63 14.29
N PHE A 305 1.08 -31.81 15.28
CA PHE A 305 1.78 -31.69 16.54
C PHE A 305 0.90 -32.21 17.68
N ARG A 306 1.51 -32.90 18.64
CA ARG A 306 0.87 -33.36 19.87
C ARG A 306 1.71 -33.03 21.09
N LYS A 307 1.03 -32.63 22.16
CA LYS A 307 1.62 -32.43 23.48
C LYS A 307 0.70 -32.95 24.56
N GLU A 308 1.27 -33.79 25.41
CA GLU A 308 0.61 -34.22 26.64
C GLU A 308 0.89 -33.17 27.72
N ILE A 309 -0.13 -32.86 28.50
CA ILE A 309 -0.07 -31.91 29.61
C ILE A 309 -0.72 -32.54 30.83
N GLU A 310 -0.22 -32.17 32.00
CA GLU A 310 -0.77 -32.63 33.28
C GLU A 310 -1.57 -31.50 33.94
N LEU A 311 -2.84 -31.77 34.20
CA LEU A 311 -3.75 -30.85 34.86
C LEU A 311 -4.06 -31.32 36.28
N THR A 312 -4.15 -30.38 37.20
CA THR A 312 -4.48 -30.68 38.60
C THR A 312 -5.98 -30.72 38.81
N ALA A 313 -6.43 -31.26 39.94
CA ALA A 313 -7.84 -31.20 40.33
C ALA A 313 -8.38 -29.75 40.41
N ALA A 314 -7.52 -28.76 40.67
CA ALA A 314 -7.91 -27.34 40.72
C ALA A 314 -8.17 -26.72 39.34
N ASP A 315 -7.66 -27.32 38.27
CA ASP A 315 -7.88 -26.87 36.89
C ASP A 315 -9.15 -27.47 36.27
N ALA A 316 -9.59 -28.63 36.78
CA ALA A 316 -10.73 -29.37 36.25
C ALA A 316 -12.06 -28.62 36.36
N GLY A 317 -12.94 -28.82 35.37
CA GLY A 317 -14.26 -28.19 35.34
C GLY A 317 -14.24 -26.66 35.16
N ARG A 318 -13.13 -26.09 34.68
CA ARG A 318 -12.99 -24.66 34.37
C ARG A 318 -12.60 -24.46 32.92
N ASP A 319 -13.08 -23.37 32.33
CA ASP A 319 -12.63 -22.97 31.01
C ASP A 319 -11.15 -22.58 31.05
N LEU A 320 -10.41 -23.00 30.02
CA LEU A 320 -9.01 -22.63 29.83
C LEU A 320 -8.85 -21.79 28.56
N THR A 321 -7.77 -21.03 28.50
CA THR A 321 -7.35 -20.32 27.28
C THR A 321 -6.07 -20.95 26.75
N LEU A 322 -6.13 -21.50 25.54
CA LEU A 322 -5.00 -22.07 24.83
C LEU A 322 -4.44 -21.05 23.84
N ALA A 323 -3.21 -20.60 24.05
CA ALA A 323 -2.49 -19.72 23.14
C ALA A 323 -1.33 -20.48 22.50
N LEU A 324 -1.17 -20.37 21.17
CA LEU A 324 -0.20 -21.15 20.38
C LEU A 324 0.79 -20.29 19.58
N GLY A 325 0.84 -18.98 19.83
CA GLY A 325 1.62 -18.06 18.99
C GLY A 325 1.05 -17.93 17.58
N ALA A 326 1.85 -17.45 16.63
CA ALA A 326 1.45 -17.40 15.22
C ALA A 326 1.66 -18.79 14.57
N ILE A 327 0.81 -19.15 13.62
CA ILE A 327 0.92 -20.43 12.90
C ILE A 327 0.85 -20.15 11.41
N ASP A 328 1.82 -20.68 10.68
CA ASP A 328 1.95 -20.56 9.24
C ASP A 328 1.52 -21.87 8.55
N ASP A 329 0.50 -21.90 7.68
CA ASP A 329 -0.43 -20.85 7.25
C ASP A 329 -1.77 -20.94 8.02
N ALA A 330 -2.20 -22.16 8.32
CA ALA A 330 -3.50 -22.43 8.90
C ALA A 330 -3.42 -23.55 9.94
N ASP A 331 -4.27 -23.47 10.95
CA ASP A 331 -4.37 -24.51 11.97
C ASP A 331 -5.78 -25.07 12.11
N SER A 332 -5.83 -26.30 12.60
CA SER A 332 -6.97 -26.82 13.33
C SER A 332 -6.44 -27.38 14.65
N THR A 333 -7.11 -27.01 15.75
CA THR A 333 -6.61 -27.31 17.10
C THR A 333 -7.65 -28.07 17.90
N TRP A 334 -7.20 -29.12 18.59
CA TRP A 334 -8.02 -29.99 19.42
C TRP A 334 -7.48 -30.08 20.85
N PHE A 335 -8.41 -30.28 21.78
CA PHE A 335 -8.15 -30.63 23.16
C PHE A 335 -8.87 -31.95 23.47
N ASN A 336 -8.13 -32.98 23.89
CA ASN A 336 -8.65 -34.34 24.13
C ASN A 336 -9.51 -34.89 22.98
N GLY A 337 -9.11 -34.63 21.73
CA GLY A 337 -9.82 -35.08 20.53
C GLY A 337 -11.03 -34.24 20.11
N VAL A 338 -11.41 -33.21 20.89
CA VAL A 338 -12.49 -32.28 20.54
C VAL A 338 -11.91 -31.01 19.96
N LYS A 339 -12.40 -30.57 18.78
CA LYS A 339 -11.88 -29.38 18.11
C LYS A 339 -12.27 -28.14 18.91
N VAL A 340 -11.28 -27.34 19.30
CA VAL A 340 -11.46 -26.11 20.09
C VAL A 340 -11.22 -24.84 19.26
N GLY A 341 -10.60 -24.97 18.08
CA GLY A 341 -10.33 -23.83 17.22
C GLY A 341 -9.71 -24.15 15.87
N GLY A 342 -9.50 -23.10 15.09
CA GLY A 342 -8.78 -23.10 13.83
C GLY A 342 -8.83 -21.72 13.19
N THR A 343 -7.72 -21.30 12.59
CA THR A 343 -7.54 -19.98 12.00
C THR A 343 -6.64 -20.08 10.77
N THR A 344 -6.80 -19.17 9.82
CA THR A 344 -5.94 -19.03 8.63
C THR A 344 -5.23 -17.69 8.66
N GLY A 345 -3.99 -17.65 8.16
CA GLY A 345 -3.14 -16.48 8.05
C GLY A 345 -1.78 -16.69 8.75
N TYR A 346 -0.70 -16.55 8.00
CA TYR A 346 0.67 -16.87 8.45
C TYR A 346 1.14 -16.16 9.72
N ASN A 347 0.69 -14.92 9.96
CA ASN A 347 1.18 -14.07 11.05
C ASN A 347 0.20 -13.85 12.21
N GLN A 348 -0.95 -14.53 12.22
CA GLN A 348 -2.00 -14.27 13.22
C GLN A 348 -1.72 -15.03 14.53
N PRO A 349 -1.66 -14.41 15.71
CA PRO A 349 -1.60 -15.17 16.96
C PRO A 349 -2.86 -16.02 17.17
N ARG A 350 -2.72 -17.28 17.56
CA ARG A 350 -3.83 -18.22 17.79
C ARG A 350 -4.17 -18.28 19.27
N THR A 351 -5.43 -18.02 19.61
CA THR A 351 -5.97 -18.13 20.97
C THR A 351 -7.36 -18.77 20.93
N TYR A 352 -7.55 -19.86 21.65
CA TYR A 352 -8.79 -20.65 21.66
C TYR A 352 -9.29 -20.92 23.09
N ARG A 353 -10.61 -20.93 23.27
CA ARG A 353 -11.25 -21.35 24.51
C ARG A 353 -11.33 -22.88 24.55
N VAL A 354 -10.83 -23.48 25.63
CA VAL A 354 -11.05 -24.89 25.96
C VAL A 354 -12.20 -24.96 26.97
N PRO A 355 -13.35 -25.55 26.60
CA PRO A 355 -14.49 -25.64 27.50
C PRO A 355 -14.19 -26.51 28.73
N ALA A 356 -14.68 -26.08 29.90
CA ALA A 356 -14.61 -26.79 31.17
C ALA A 356 -14.92 -28.30 31.10
N ALA A 357 -15.89 -28.68 30.27
CA ALA A 357 -16.32 -30.07 30.11
C ALA A 357 -15.23 -31.00 29.53
N LEU A 358 -14.22 -30.45 28.85
CA LEU A 358 -13.10 -31.22 28.29
C LEU A 358 -11.94 -31.37 29.29
N VAL A 359 -11.99 -30.63 30.41
CA VAL A 359 -10.86 -30.43 31.30
C VAL A 359 -11.01 -31.32 32.52
N HIS A 360 -10.16 -32.34 32.61
CA HIS A 360 -10.14 -33.29 33.72
C HIS A 360 -8.77 -33.33 34.38
N PRO A 361 -8.67 -33.74 35.66
CA PRO A 361 -7.37 -33.94 36.28
C PRO A 361 -6.59 -35.05 35.58
N GLY A 362 -5.27 -34.98 35.70
CA GLY A 362 -4.35 -35.92 35.08
C GLY A 362 -3.93 -35.53 33.67
N ARG A 363 -3.60 -36.56 32.88
CA ARG A 363 -3.13 -36.45 31.49
C ARG A 363 -4.22 -35.89 30.57
N ASN A 364 -3.90 -34.80 29.88
CA ASN A 364 -4.69 -34.24 28.79
C ASN A 364 -3.81 -34.07 27.54
N VAL A 365 -4.43 -33.92 26.38
CA VAL A 365 -3.73 -33.81 25.09
C VAL A 365 -4.15 -32.54 24.37
N VAL A 366 -3.16 -31.79 23.90
CA VAL A 366 -3.33 -30.76 22.87
C VAL A 366 -2.80 -31.32 21.55
N ALA A 367 -3.60 -31.22 20.49
CA ALA A 367 -3.19 -31.57 19.14
C ALA A 367 -3.42 -30.40 18.19
N VAL A 368 -2.43 -30.11 17.34
CA VAL A 368 -2.47 -29.01 16.38
C VAL A 368 -2.11 -29.56 15.01
N ARG A 369 -3.05 -29.48 14.07
CA ARG A 369 -2.79 -29.76 12.66
C ARG A 369 -2.47 -28.46 11.95
N VAL A 370 -1.28 -28.35 11.40
CA VAL A 370 -0.81 -27.19 10.65
C VAL A 370 -0.82 -27.53 9.17
N VAL A 371 -1.38 -26.64 8.35
CA VAL A 371 -1.26 -26.65 6.89
C VAL A 371 -0.42 -25.45 6.50
N ASP A 372 0.68 -25.73 5.83
CA ASP A 372 1.54 -24.75 5.18
C ASP A 372 1.42 -24.93 3.67
N THR A 373 1.30 -23.81 2.96
CA THR A 373 1.12 -23.80 1.51
C THR A 373 2.29 -23.19 0.76
N GLY A 374 3.33 -22.76 1.47
CA GLY A 374 4.56 -22.24 0.90
C GLY A 374 5.32 -21.38 1.90
N GLY A 375 6.62 -21.62 2.05
CA GLY A 375 7.49 -20.74 2.82
C GLY A 375 8.01 -21.41 4.07
N GLY A 376 7.72 -20.85 5.24
CA GLY A 376 8.22 -21.36 6.51
C GLY A 376 7.08 -21.83 7.41
N GLY A 377 6.89 -23.13 7.61
CA GLY A 377 5.80 -23.68 8.39
C GLY A 377 6.08 -23.82 9.89
N GLY A 378 5.02 -24.03 10.67
CA GLY A 378 5.10 -24.35 12.10
C GLY A 378 4.46 -23.30 13.02
N LEU A 379 4.86 -23.32 14.31
CA LEU A 379 4.35 -22.42 15.34
C LEU A 379 5.44 -21.40 15.67
N THR A 380 5.25 -20.12 15.37
CA THR A 380 6.25 -19.06 15.52
C THR A 380 5.87 -18.04 16.60
N GLY A 381 6.84 -17.25 17.03
CA GLY A 381 6.72 -16.29 18.12
C GLY A 381 7.62 -16.63 19.31
N PRO A 382 7.61 -15.79 20.37
CA PRO A 382 8.43 -16.04 21.55
C PRO A 382 7.84 -17.19 22.38
N ALA A 383 8.66 -17.83 23.23
CA ALA A 383 8.29 -19.05 23.95
C ALA A 383 7.04 -18.89 24.84
N GLU A 384 6.87 -17.72 25.45
CA GLU A 384 5.71 -17.37 26.27
C GLU A 384 4.39 -17.28 25.50
N ALA A 385 4.44 -17.21 24.16
CA ALA A 385 3.25 -17.22 23.32
C ALA A 385 2.57 -18.60 23.26
N LEU A 386 3.32 -19.68 23.53
CA LEU A 386 2.80 -21.04 23.63
C LEU A 386 2.48 -21.34 25.10
N ARG A 387 1.21 -21.21 25.48
CA ARG A 387 0.77 -21.39 26.87
C ARG A 387 -0.67 -21.85 26.99
N LEU A 388 -0.98 -22.48 28.11
CA LEU A 388 -2.34 -22.76 28.56
C LEU A 388 -2.60 -22.02 29.86
N THR A 389 -3.58 -21.12 29.86
CA THR A 389 -3.94 -20.32 31.03
C THR A 389 -5.22 -20.86 31.66
N THR A 390 -5.13 -21.15 32.96
CA THR A 390 -6.27 -21.44 33.85
C THR A 390 -6.49 -20.24 34.77
N PRO A 391 -7.64 -20.12 35.46
CA PRO A 391 -7.86 -18.99 36.37
C PRO A 391 -6.83 -18.85 37.50
N GLY A 392 -6.11 -19.91 37.85
CA GLY A 392 -5.14 -19.92 38.96
C GLY A 392 -3.67 -20.05 38.56
N ARG A 393 -3.37 -20.40 37.30
CA ARG A 393 -1.98 -20.60 36.84
C ARG A 393 -1.85 -20.55 35.33
N THR A 394 -0.63 -20.35 34.85
CA THR A 394 -0.25 -20.49 33.44
C THR A 394 0.75 -21.63 33.28
N LEU A 395 0.48 -22.51 32.33
CA LEU A 395 1.35 -23.59 31.91
C LEU A 395 2.10 -23.20 30.64
N ALA A 396 3.43 -23.32 30.65
CA ALA A 396 4.23 -23.18 29.45
C ALA A 396 4.03 -24.39 28.53
N LEU A 397 3.78 -24.14 27.24
CA LEU A 397 3.68 -25.18 26.22
C LEU A 397 4.88 -25.18 25.27
N ALA A 398 5.82 -24.24 25.39
CA ALA A 398 7.08 -24.28 24.67
C ALA A 398 7.92 -25.53 24.99
N GLY A 399 8.91 -25.83 24.15
CA GLY A 399 9.77 -27.00 24.25
C GLY A 399 9.32 -28.14 23.33
N PRO A 400 9.57 -29.41 23.70
CA PRO A 400 9.33 -30.54 22.80
C PRO A 400 7.82 -30.78 22.60
N TRP A 401 7.47 -31.05 21.34
CA TRP A 401 6.17 -31.55 20.88
C TRP A 401 6.42 -32.77 20.00
N GLN A 402 5.59 -33.80 20.13
CA GLN A 402 5.56 -34.91 19.18
C GLN A 402 5.04 -34.39 17.84
N TYR A 403 5.62 -34.84 16.73
CA TYR A 403 5.11 -34.46 15.41
C TYR A 403 5.08 -35.61 14.42
N GLN A 404 4.18 -35.52 13.45
CA GLN A 404 4.10 -36.46 12.31
C GLN A 404 3.57 -35.74 11.07
N LEU A 405 4.05 -36.17 9.90
CA LEU A 405 3.52 -35.69 8.63
C LEU A 405 2.10 -36.21 8.44
N GLY A 406 1.15 -35.29 8.24
CA GLY A 406 -0.21 -35.67 7.83
C GLY A 406 -0.20 -36.19 6.40
N VAL A 407 0.49 -35.50 5.49
CA VAL A 407 0.57 -35.87 4.07
C VAL A 407 2.03 -36.19 3.73
N ALA A 408 2.28 -37.24 2.96
CA ALA A 408 3.64 -37.54 2.53
C ALA A 408 4.14 -36.49 1.50
N PRO A 409 5.43 -36.11 1.48
CA PRO A 409 5.94 -35.06 0.58
C PRO A 409 5.61 -35.27 -0.91
N GLY A 410 5.65 -36.52 -1.39
CA GLY A 410 5.30 -36.85 -2.79
C GLY A 410 3.81 -36.79 -3.12
N LEU A 411 2.94 -36.59 -2.13
CA LEU A 411 1.49 -36.49 -2.28
C LEU A 411 0.99 -35.06 -2.08
N VAL A 412 1.84 -34.13 -1.65
CA VAL A 412 1.46 -32.71 -1.58
C VAL A 412 1.51 -32.13 -3.00
N PRO A 413 0.37 -31.71 -3.59
CA PRO A 413 0.41 -31.02 -4.86
C PRO A 413 1.09 -29.65 -4.68
N LYS A 414 1.61 -29.08 -5.76
CA LYS A 414 2.10 -27.70 -5.70
C LYS A 414 0.94 -26.76 -5.38
N SER A 415 1.16 -25.86 -4.43
CA SER A 415 0.20 -24.79 -4.14
C SER A 415 -0.01 -23.96 -5.41
N PRO A 416 -1.27 -23.73 -5.83
CA PRO A 416 -1.53 -22.87 -6.98
C PRO A 416 -1.08 -21.44 -6.67
N ILE A 417 -0.76 -20.67 -7.71
CA ILE A 417 -0.33 -19.28 -7.57
C ILE A 417 -1.44 -18.38 -8.13
N ALA A 418 -1.90 -17.43 -7.33
CA ALA A 418 -2.90 -16.48 -7.77
C ALA A 418 -2.34 -15.59 -8.89
N GLY A 419 -3.09 -15.47 -9.98
CA GLY A 419 -2.83 -14.49 -11.02
C GLY A 419 -3.05 -13.06 -10.51
N GLY A 420 -2.14 -12.14 -10.83
CA GLY A 420 -2.34 -10.71 -10.66
C GLY A 420 -2.43 -10.22 -9.22
N ALA A 421 -1.41 -10.48 -8.40
CA ALA A 421 -1.32 -9.88 -7.06
C ALA A 421 -1.14 -8.36 -7.14
N GLN A 422 -1.70 -7.62 -6.18
CA GLN A 422 -1.57 -6.15 -6.09
C GLN A 422 -0.12 -5.69 -5.91
N ASN A 423 0.75 -6.57 -5.40
CA ASN A 423 2.17 -6.28 -5.24
C ASN A 423 3.01 -6.64 -6.48
N ALA A 424 2.42 -7.30 -7.49
CA ALA A 424 3.14 -7.65 -8.69
C ALA A 424 3.50 -6.38 -9.49
N PRO A 425 4.72 -6.28 -10.04
CA PRO A 425 5.13 -5.16 -10.88
C PRO A 425 4.10 -4.86 -11.98
N THR A 426 3.81 -3.58 -12.20
CA THR A 426 2.87 -3.07 -13.20
C THR A 426 1.37 -3.40 -12.99
N ALA A 427 1.00 -4.29 -12.08
CA ALA A 427 -0.39 -4.73 -11.89
C ALA A 427 -1.37 -3.58 -11.60
N LEU A 428 -0.96 -2.64 -10.74
CA LEU A 428 -1.78 -1.50 -10.32
C LEU A 428 -1.69 -0.35 -11.30
N TYR A 429 -0.53 -0.13 -11.92
CA TYR A 429 -0.42 0.82 -13.03
C TYR A 429 -1.49 0.52 -14.08
N ASN A 430 -1.54 -0.73 -14.51
CA ASN A 430 -2.43 -1.19 -15.56
C ASN A 430 -3.91 -0.95 -15.23
N ALA A 431 -4.33 -1.26 -14.02
CA ALA A 431 -5.74 -1.21 -13.63
C ALA A 431 -6.19 0.15 -13.09
N MET A 432 -5.31 0.88 -12.42
CA MET A 432 -5.69 2.04 -11.60
C MET A 432 -5.06 3.36 -12.07
N ILE A 433 -3.96 3.33 -12.83
CA ILE A 433 -3.27 4.54 -13.31
C ILE A 433 -3.48 4.76 -14.81
N ALA A 434 -3.30 3.72 -15.63
CA ALA A 434 -3.47 3.81 -17.08
C ALA A 434 -4.85 4.35 -17.53
N PRO A 435 -5.97 3.97 -16.88
CA PRO A 435 -7.27 4.57 -17.17
C PRO A 435 -7.36 6.09 -16.94
N LEU A 436 -6.47 6.63 -16.10
CA LEU A 436 -6.44 8.05 -15.74
C LEU A 436 -5.61 8.90 -16.71
N GLU A 437 -4.85 8.29 -17.62
CA GLU A 437 -3.98 9.00 -18.58
C GLU A 437 -4.74 9.96 -19.49
N SER A 438 -6.05 9.71 -19.68
CA SER A 438 -6.93 10.62 -20.43
C SER A 438 -7.26 11.89 -19.65
N MET A 439 -7.00 11.99 -18.35
CA MET A 439 -7.30 13.17 -17.56
C MET A 439 -6.22 14.24 -17.67
N ALA A 440 -6.64 15.49 -17.78
CA ALA A 440 -5.75 16.63 -17.58
C ALA A 440 -5.54 16.89 -16.08
N LEU A 441 -4.28 16.97 -15.63
CA LEU A 441 -3.91 17.13 -14.22
C LEU A 441 -3.09 18.42 -13.98
N LYS A 442 -3.31 19.07 -12.84
CA LYS A 442 -2.44 20.12 -12.29
C LYS A 442 -1.12 19.53 -11.77
N GLY A 443 -1.17 18.35 -11.14
CA GLY A 443 -0.03 17.66 -10.56
C GLY A 443 -0.42 16.39 -9.80
N VAL A 444 0.58 15.76 -9.17
CA VAL A 444 0.46 14.51 -8.41
C VAL A 444 0.91 14.72 -6.97
N ILE A 445 0.22 14.09 -6.02
CA ILE A 445 0.69 13.87 -4.65
C ILE A 445 0.84 12.36 -4.38
N TRP A 446 1.94 11.97 -3.75
CA TRP A 446 2.35 10.58 -3.58
C TRP A 446 2.73 10.27 -2.13
N TYR A 447 2.17 9.21 -1.55
CA TYR A 447 2.59 8.74 -0.22
C TYR A 447 2.76 7.22 -0.25
N GLN A 448 4.01 6.81 -0.42
CA GLN A 448 4.45 5.42 -0.42
C GLN A 448 5.93 5.34 -0.08
N GLY A 449 6.31 4.20 0.47
CA GLY A 449 7.71 3.78 0.61
C GLY A 449 7.85 2.62 1.57
N GLU A 450 6.91 2.48 2.51
CA GLU A 450 6.97 1.52 3.62
C GLU A 450 7.23 0.09 3.12
N ASN A 451 6.55 -0.34 2.05
CA ASN A 451 6.72 -1.68 1.49
C ASN A 451 8.01 -1.86 0.65
N ASN A 452 8.81 -0.81 0.49
CA ASN A 452 10.14 -0.84 -0.13
C ASN A 452 11.27 -0.51 0.86
N ALA A 453 10.98 -0.31 2.16
CA ALA A 453 11.98 0.10 3.13
C ALA A 453 13.18 -0.86 3.22
N GLY A 454 12.94 -2.17 3.15
CA GLY A 454 14.01 -3.19 3.13
C GLY A 454 14.89 -3.20 1.86
N ARG A 455 14.53 -2.42 0.84
CA ARG A 455 15.21 -2.28 -0.46
C ARG A 455 15.45 -0.81 -0.82
N ALA A 456 15.71 0.03 0.18
CA ALA A 456 15.88 1.48 -0.01
C ALA A 456 16.93 1.84 -1.07
N ALA A 457 18.04 1.10 -1.16
CA ALA A 457 19.05 1.29 -2.20
C ALA A 457 18.49 1.14 -3.62
N GLN A 458 17.68 0.11 -3.90
CA GLN A 458 16.96 -0.02 -5.18
C GLN A 458 15.96 1.12 -5.35
N TYR A 459 15.23 1.48 -4.29
CA TYR A 459 14.23 2.56 -4.31
C TYR A 459 14.80 3.91 -4.74
N ARG A 460 16.08 4.21 -4.43
CA ARG A 460 16.79 5.42 -4.88
C ARG A 460 16.76 5.60 -6.41
N THR A 461 16.61 4.51 -7.16
CA THR A 461 16.50 4.53 -8.63
C THR A 461 15.09 4.26 -9.13
N LEU A 462 14.35 3.36 -8.47
CA LEU A 462 12.98 3.01 -8.83
C LEU A 462 12.01 4.18 -8.70
N PHE A 463 12.08 4.96 -7.62
CA PHE A 463 11.13 6.05 -7.39
C PHE A 463 11.30 7.22 -8.39
N PRO A 464 12.52 7.70 -8.70
CA PRO A 464 12.73 8.61 -9.82
C PRO A 464 12.22 8.06 -11.17
N ALA A 465 12.38 6.75 -11.42
CA ALA A 465 11.87 6.10 -12.63
C ALA A 465 10.33 6.10 -12.68
N LEU A 466 9.64 5.88 -11.57
CA LEU A 466 8.18 6.03 -11.47
C LEU A 466 7.74 7.45 -11.86
N ILE A 467 8.40 8.47 -11.31
CA ILE A 467 8.08 9.87 -11.61
C ILE A 467 8.30 10.16 -13.11
N ALA A 468 9.40 9.66 -13.68
CA ALA A 468 9.71 9.83 -15.10
C ALA A 468 8.70 9.10 -16.00
N ASP A 469 8.31 7.88 -15.63
CA ASP A 469 7.31 7.07 -16.31
C ASP A 469 5.98 7.83 -16.37
N TRP A 470 5.44 8.28 -15.24
CA TRP A 470 4.18 9.04 -15.23
C TRP A 470 4.29 10.36 -16.03
N ARG A 471 5.43 11.05 -15.95
CA ARG A 471 5.69 12.22 -16.79
C ARG A 471 5.71 11.91 -18.29
N ALA A 472 6.02 10.70 -18.70
CA ALA A 472 5.92 10.31 -20.11
C ALA A 472 4.46 10.29 -20.60
N HIS A 473 3.49 10.03 -19.71
CA HIS A 473 2.06 9.99 -20.03
C HIS A 473 1.38 11.36 -19.95
N TRP A 474 1.67 12.16 -18.91
CA TRP A 474 1.02 13.47 -18.70
C TRP A 474 1.86 14.67 -19.14
N GLY A 475 3.16 14.48 -19.40
CA GLY A 475 4.09 15.49 -19.85
C GLY A 475 5.25 15.76 -18.88
N PRO A 476 6.43 16.16 -19.40
CA PRO A 476 7.68 16.24 -18.64
C PRO A 476 7.68 17.28 -17.51
N GLN A 477 6.73 18.23 -17.54
CA GLN A 477 6.60 19.30 -16.56
C GLN A 477 5.54 19.03 -15.49
N LEU A 478 4.95 17.83 -15.44
CA LEU A 478 3.96 17.48 -14.41
C LEU A 478 4.60 17.64 -13.00
N PRO A 479 4.06 18.53 -12.14
CA PRO A 479 4.52 18.66 -10.76
C PRO A 479 4.25 17.37 -9.99
N PHE A 480 5.23 16.93 -9.20
CA PHE A 480 5.14 15.69 -8.44
C PHE A 480 5.59 15.92 -6.99
N PHE A 481 4.67 15.77 -6.05
CA PHE A 481 4.91 16.00 -4.63
C PHE A 481 4.80 14.70 -3.86
N PHE A 482 5.66 14.49 -2.88
CA PHE A 482 5.66 13.24 -2.13
C PHE A 482 5.93 13.44 -0.64
N VAL A 483 5.57 12.44 0.16
CA VAL A 483 5.77 12.46 1.61
C VAL A 483 6.98 11.62 1.96
N GLN A 484 7.93 12.19 2.70
CA GLN A 484 9.00 11.43 3.33
C GLN A 484 8.41 10.61 4.47
N LEU A 485 8.81 9.34 4.63
CA LEU A 485 8.21 8.48 5.65
C LEU A 485 8.29 9.08 7.05
N ALA A 486 7.20 8.93 7.80
CA ALA A 486 7.11 9.35 9.18
C ALA A 486 7.88 8.40 10.11
N ASN A 487 7.99 8.75 11.39
CA ASN A 487 8.52 7.86 12.42
C ASN A 487 7.66 6.60 12.58
N PHE A 488 8.32 5.46 12.73
CA PHE A 488 7.73 4.15 13.00
C PHE A 488 8.77 3.28 13.70
N GLN A 489 8.35 2.31 14.51
CA GLN A 489 9.18 1.48 15.40
C GLN A 489 9.74 2.21 16.63
N PRO A 490 10.08 1.49 17.72
CA PRO A 490 10.69 2.07 18.91
C PRO A 490 12.00 2.83 18.62
N ALA A 491 12.20 3.93 19.33
CA ALA A 491 13.46 4.67 19.30
C ALA A 491 14.62 3.81 19.80
N GLN A 492 15.78 3.92 19.15
CA GLN A 492 16.99 3.20 19.56
C GLN A 492 17.82 4.06 20.53
N PRO A 493 18.36 3.48 21.61
CA PRO A 493 19.14 4.22 22.60
C PRO A 493 20.52 4.65 22.09
N GLN A 494 21.04 3.98 21.06
CA GLN A 494 22.33 4.27 20.42
C GLN A 494 22.12 4.52 18.93
N PRO A 495 23.04 5.24 18.26
CA PRO A 495 23.01 5.35 16.81
C PRO A 495 23.14 3.96 16.18
N THR A 496 22.25 3.63 15.25
CA THR A 496 22.25 2.36 14.53
C THR A 496 22.08 2.59 13.02
N GLU A 497 22.35 1.55 12.23
CA GLU A 497 21.85 1.52 10.87
C GLU A 497 20.33 1.38 10.83
N SER A 498 19.69 1.88 9.77
CA SER A 498 18.24 1.92 9.64
C SER A 498 17.85 1.91 8.17
N ALA A 499 17.16 0.84 7.75
CA ALA A 499 16.60 0.73 6.40
C ALA A 499 15.51 1.80 6.17
N TRP A 500 14.82 2.19 7.24
CA TRP A 500 13.83 3.26 7.22
C TRP A 500 14.46 4.63 6.95
N ALA A 501 15.58 4.95 7.61
CA ALA A 501 16.35 6.16 7.35
C ALA A 501 16.95 6.19 5.94
N GLU A 502 17.45 5.05 5.43
CA GLU A 502 17.90 4.93 4.04
C GLU A 502 16.79 5.20 3.03
N LEU A 503 15.57 4.75 3.32
CA LEU A 503 14.42 5.02 2.46
C LEU A 503 14.03 6.50 2.49
N ARG A 504 14.06 7.15 3.66
CA ARG A 504 13.87 8.60 3.78
C ARG A 504 14.90 9.38 2.98
N GLU A 505 16.16 8.93 2.99
CA GLU A 505 17.22 9.48 2.14
C GLU A 505 16.89 9.28 0.65
N ALA A 506 16.43 8.09 0.26
CA ALA A 506 16.04 7.80 -1.12
C ALA A 506 14.91 8.72 -1.62
N GLN A 507 13.90 8.97 -0.77
CA GLN A 507 12.83 9.93 -1.05
C GLN A 507 13.38 11.36 -1.19
N ALA A 508 14.22 11.81 -0.26
CA ALA A 508 14.86 13.12 -0.35
C ALA A 508 15.71 13.26 -1.64
N GLY A 509 16.37 12.18 -2.06
CA GLY A 509 17.13 12.13 -3.31
C GLY A 509 16.30 12.44 -4.56
N ALA A 510 15.00 12.12 -4.56
CA ALA A 510 14.10 12.41 -5.68
C ALA A 510 13.86 13.93 -5.89
N LEU A 511 14.19 14.78 -4.91
CA LEU A 511 14.14 16.25 -5.05
C LEU A 511 15.14 16.79 -6.09
N LYS A 512 16.11 15.98 -6.53
CA LYS A 512 17.00 16.34 -7.65
C LYS A 512 16.24 16.45 -8.97
N LEU A 513 15.08 15.81 -9.10
CA LEU A 513 14.22 15.95 -10.27
C LEU A 513 13.55 17.33 -10.27
N PRO A 514 13.45 18.01 -11.43
CA PRO A 514 12.78 19.29 -11.52
C PRO A 514 11.30 19.16 -11.19
N ARG A 515 10.68 20.26 -10.74
CA ARG A 515 9.24 20.35 -10.41
C ARG A 515 8.78 19.27 -9.44
N THR A 516 9.63 18.95 -8.47
CA THR A 516 9.28 18.08 -7.34
C THR A 516 9.26 18.86 -6.04
N GLY A 517 8.60 18.30 -5.02
CA GLY A 517 8.65 18.81 -3.66
C GLY A 517 8.30 17.71 -2.67
N MET A 518 8.77 17.86 -1.43
CA MET A 518 8.65 16.83 -0.41
C MET A 518 8.05 17.41 0.87
N ALA A 519 7.06 16.71 1.43
CA ALA A 519 6.60 16.91 2.79
C ALA A 519 7.39 15.99 3.72
N THR A 520 8.28 16.55 4.53
CA THR A 520 8.93 15.82 5.63
C THR A 520 7.87 15.44 6.66
N ALA A 521 7.83 14.17 7.11
CA ALA A 521 6.88 13.72 8.15
C ALA A 521 7.57 13.14 9.40
N ILE A 522 8.87 13.39 9.57
CA ILE A 522 9.71 12.82 10.63
C ILE A 522 9.15 13.07 12.04
N ASP A 523 8.54 14.22 12.30
CA ASP A 523 8.09 14.65 13.63
C ASP A 523 6.63 14.31 13.96
N ILE A 524 5.91 13.65 13.05
CA ILE A 524 4.47 13.39 13.17
C ILE A 524 4.11 11.91 13.04
N GLY A 525 5.11 11.02 13.14
CA GLY A 525 4.95 9.56 13.19
C GLY A 525 4.52 9.02 14.56
N ASP A 526 4.27 7.72 14.62
CA ASP A 526 3.97 6.99 15.84
C ASP A 526 4.89 5.75 15.92
N PRO A 527 5.68 5.57 16.99
CA PRO A 527 6.53 4.39 17.17
C PRO A 527 5.78 3.05 17.14
N ALA A 528 4.50 3.04 17.51
CA ALA A 528 3.66 1.83 17.58
C ALA A 528 2.73 1.66 16.37
N ASP A 529 2.53 2.70 15.56
CA ASP A 529 1.65 2.68 14.39
C ASP A 529 2.33 3.30 13.17
N ILE A 530 2.43 2.52 12.10
CA ILE A 530 3.01 2.95 10.83
C ILE A 530 2.16 4.03 10.12
N HIS A 531 0.90 4.21 10.55
CA HIS A 531 -0.06 5.15 9.98
C HIS A 531 -0.24 6.39 10.87
N PRO A 532 0.54 7.47 10.69
CA PRO A 532 0.41 8.66 11.53
C PRO A 532 -0.95 9.34 11.43
N HIS A 533 -1.56 9.66 12.57
CA HIS A 533 -2.90 10.27 12.63
C HIS A 533 -2.93 11.75 12.26
N ASN A 534 -1.80 12.46 12.36
CA ASN A 534 -1.71 13.89 12.02
C ASN A 534 -1.61 14.10 10.49
N LYS A 535 -2.65 13.66 9.77
CA LYS A 535 -2.77 13.82 8.31
C LYS A 535 -2.98 15.28 7.91
N GLN A 536 -3.48 16.12 8.83
CA GLN A 536 -3.58 17.56 8.64
C GLN A 536 -2.22 18.16 8.26
N GLU A 537 -1.19 17.84 9.04
CA GLU A 537 0.15 18.39 8.83
C GLU A 537 0.81 17.82 7.57
N VAL A 538 0.59 16.54 7.26
CA VAL A 538 1.01 15.96 5.98
C VAL A 538 0.40 16.73 4.79
N GLY A 539 -0.93 16.90 4.80
CA GLY A 539 -1.64 17.63 3.75
C GLY A 539 -1.21 19.10 3.64
N ARG A 540 -0.99 19.78 4.77
CA ARG A 540 -0.51 21.16 4.81
C ARG A 540 0.90 21.29 4.22
N ARG A 541 1.84 20.41 4.60
CA ARG A 541 3.22 20.42 4.08
C ARG A 541 3.28 20.10 2.58
N LEU A 542 2.47 19.16 2.10
CA LEU A 542 2.30 18.94 0.66
C LEU A 542 1.74 20.18 -0.05
N ALA A 543 0.77 20.87 0.56
CA ALA A 543 0.21 22.10 -0.01
C ALA A 543 1.25 23.22 -0.06
N LEU A 544 2.10 23.37 0.96
CA LEU A 544 3.23 24.32 0.92
C LEU A 544 4.17 24.03 -0.25
N ALA A 545 4.59 22.78 -0.43
CA ALA A 545 5.44 22.37 -1.55
C ALA A 545 4.76 22.65 -2.91
N ALA A 546 3.48 22.33 -3.03
CA ALA A 546 2.71 22.61 -4.24
C ALA A 546 2.58 24.10 -4.52
N ARG A 547 2.34 24.94 -3.51
CA ARG A 547 2.29 26.40 -3.65
C ARG A 547 3.58 26.97 -4.22
N HIS A 548 4.72 26.54 -3.66
CA HIS A 548 6.02 26.98 -4.17
C HIS A 548 6.25 26.55 -5.62
N VAL A 549 6.04 25.26 -5.93
CA VAL A 549 6.48 24.67 -7.22
C VAL A 549 5.42 24.79 -8.34
N ALA A 550 4.15 24.59 -8.02
CA ALA A 550 3.06 24.54 -9.00
C ALA A 550 2.27 25.86 -9.13
N TYR A 551 2.32 26.72 -8.11
CA TYR A 551 1.69 28.05 -8.11
C TYR A 551 2.71 29.21 -8.14
N ALA A 552 4.01 28.92 -8.03
CA ALA A 552 5.08 29.91 -8.06
C ALA A 552 5.04 30.94 -6.93
N ASP A 553 4.57 30.53 -5.74
CA ASP A 553 4.69 31.29 -4.49
C ASP A 553 6.16 31.33 -4.04
N ASN A 554 7.03 32.03 -4.78
CA ASN A 554 8.50 31.95 -4.61
C ASN A 554 9.02 32.50 -3.28
N GLN A 555 8.22 33.30 -2.57
CA GLN A 555 8.57 33.87 -1.27
C GLN A 555 8.11 33.00 -0.08
N LEU A 556 7.41 31.90 -0.34
CA LEU A 556 6.89 31.01 0.69
C LEU A 556 8.00 30.09 1.22
N VAL A 557 8.18 30.06 2.54
CA VAL A 557 8.93 29.00 3.21
C VAL A 557 8.09 27.72 3.16
N TYR A 558 8.53 26.75 2.35
CA TYR A 558 7.75 25.56 2.04
C TYR A 558 8.37 24.26 2.56
N SER A 559 9.64 24.29 2.97
CA SER A 559 10.37 23.14 3.48
C SER A 559 11.18 23.54 4.71
N GLY A 560 11.56 22.54 5.51
CA GLY A 560 12.42 22.74 6.66
C GLY A 560 13.91 22.70 6.29
N PRO A 561 14.80 22.97 7.26
CA PRO A 561 16.24 23.01 7.02
C PRO A 561 16.76 21.76 6.30
N THR A 562 17.44 21.95 5.18
CA THR A 562 18.01 20.85 4.38
C THR A 562 19.52 20.99 4.37
N TYR A 563 20.24 19.91 4.74
CA TYR A 563 21.70 19.92 4.77
C TYR A 563 22.30 20.42 3.46
N ALA A 564 23.26 21.33 3.56
CA ALA A 564 23.91 21.97 2.42
C ALA A 564 25.40 21.64 2.34
N SER A 565 26.12 21.77 3.46
CA SER A 565 27.57 21.50 3.52
C SER A 565 28.05 21.35 4.95
N GLN A 566 29.23 20.76 5.09
CA GLN A 566 29.95 20.63 6.35
C GLN A 566 31.36 21.22 6.26
N ALA A 567 31.88 21.72 7.37
CA ALA A 567 33.26 22.16 7.53
C ALA A 567 33.82 21.61 8.86
N PRO A 568 34.80 20.69 8.83
CA PRO A 568 35.49 20.25 10.03
C PRO A 568 36.27 21.40 10.67
N THR A 569 36.20 21.51 11.99
CA THR A 569 36.90 22.52 12.81
C THR A 569 37.44 21.85 14.08
N GLY A 570 38.64 21.28 13.99
CA GLY A 570 39.24 20.51 15.09
C GLY A 570 38.34 19.31 15.49
N PRO A 571 37.88 19.20 16.75
CA PRO A 571 37.01 18.10 17.20
C PRO A 571 35.53 18.28 16.85
N ALA A 572 35.16 19.37 16.16
CA ALA A 572 33.78 19.68 15.82
C ALA A 572 33.56 19.72 14.30
N ILE A 573 32.31 19.54 13.86
CA ILE A 573 31.88 19.78 12.49
C ILE A 573 30.82 20.88 12.50
N ARG A 574 31.00 21.88 11.64
CA ARG A 574 30.05 22.97 11.41
C ARG A 574 29.21 22.67 10.19
N LEU A 575 27.90 22.70 10.35
CA LEU A 575 26.91 22.31 9.35
C LEU A 575 26.11 23.52 8.90
N LYS A 576 25.96 23.67 7.59
CA LYS A 576 25.14 24.67 6.93
C LYS A 576 23.90 24.03 6.31
N PHE A 577 22.81 24.79 6.31
CA PHE A 577 21.52 24.35 5.80
C PHE A 577 20.98 25.35 4.78
N THR A 578 20.26 24.84 3.79
CA THR A 578 19.32 25.61 2.97
C THR A 578 17.92 25.54 3.62
N GLN A 579 16.93 26.27 3.07
CA GLN A 579 15.54 26.25 3.55
C GLN A 579 15.39 26.64 5.03
N THR A 580 16.24 27.57 5.50
CA THR A 580 16.24 28.00 6.90
C THR A 580 15.14 29.01 7.23
N GLY A 581 14.40 29.50 6.24
CA GLY A 581 13.42 30.58 6.43
C GLY A 581 14.02 31.77 7.17
N ALA A 582 13.31 32.28 8.18
CA ALA A 582 13.77 33.35 9.08
C ALA A 582 14.88 32.92 10.08
N GLY A 583 15.30 31.65 10.04
CA GLY A 583 16.45 31.12 10.77
C GLY A 583 16.17 29.75 11.41
N LEU A 584 17.22 29.10 11.89
CA LEU A 584 17.15 27.84 12.62
C LEU A 584 16.67 28.04 14.06
N GLN A 585 16.00 27.03 14.61
CA GLN A 585 15.60 26.94 16.02
C GLN A 585 15.63 25.48 16.52
N ALA A 586 15.74 25.33 17.84
CA ALA A 586 15.55 24.06 18.53
C ALA A 586 14.11 23.98 19.07
N LYS A 587 13.26 23.16 18.46
CA LYS A 587 11.87 22.99 18.89
C LYS A 587 11.84 22.33 20.26
N GLY A 588 11.13 22.94 21.22
CA GLY A 588 11.12 22.48 22.61
C GLY A 588 12.37 22.89 23.42
N GLY A 589 13.27 23.71 22.86
CA GLY A 589 14.43 24.25 23.57
C GLY A 589 15.74 23.53 23.27
N THR A 590 16.82 24.01 23.90
CA THR A 590 18.18 23.47 23.77
C THR A 590 18.44 22.35 24.78
N PRO A 591 19.40 21.42 24.52
CA PRO A 591 20.29 21.36 23.35
C PRO A 591 19.60 20.82 22.08
N LEU A 592 20.29 20.92 20.94
CA LEU A 592 19.86 20.20 19.74
C LEU A 592 20.08 18.69 19.92
N GLN A 593 19.13 17.90 19.45
CA GLN A 593 19.09 16.44 19.54
C GLN A 593 19.11 15.82 18.13
N GLY A 594 19.31 14.50 18.05
CA GLY A 594 19.25 13.73 16.79
C GLY A 594 20.54 13.68 15.99
N PHE A 595 21.65 14.25 16.48
CA PHE A 595 22.94 14.24 15.79
C PHE A 595 23.87 13.12 16.29
N ALA A 596 24.43 12.37 15.35
CA ALA A 596 25.50 11.41 15.59
C ALA A 596 26.71 11.74 14.71
N VAL A 597 27.93 11.48 15.20
CA VAL A 597 29.18 11.66 14.47
C VAL A 597 30.01 10.38 14.47
N ALA A 598 30.79 10.17 13.41
CA ALA A 598 31.71 9.04 13.30
C ALA A 598 33.11 9.51 12.87
N GLY A 599 34.13 8.77 13.33
CA GLY A 599 35.51 8.91 12.88
C GLY A 599 35.80 8.04 11.67
N ALA A 600 37.08 7.86 11.35
CA ALA A 600 37.53 7.01 10.24
C ALA A 600 37.18 5.52 10.43
N ASP A 601 36.91 5.10 11.67
CA ASP A 601 36.45 3.76 12.06
C ASP A 601 34.98 3.48 11.68
N ARG A 602 34.26 4.52 11.23
CA ARG A 602 32.85 4.46 10.80
C ARG A 602 31.86 4.13 11.91
N LYS A 603 32.28 4.24 13.17
CA LYS A 603 31.41 3.99 14.32
C LYS A 603 30.74 5.28 14.76
N PHE A 604 29.41 5.30 14.74
CA PHE A 604 28.63 6.47 15.12
C PHE A 604 28.41 6.54 16.63
N TYR A 605 28.58 7.75 17.16
CA TYR A 605 28.32 8.11 18.55
C TYR A 605 27.42 9.35 18.60
N TRP A 606 26.54 9.40 19.59
CA TRP A 606 25.75 10.61 19.83
C TRP A 606 26.66 11.83 20.03
N ALA A 607 26.22 12.96 19.48
CA ALA A 607 26.96 14.21 19.50
C ALA A 607 26.20 15.29 20.29
N THR A 608 26.95 16.13 20.98
CA THR A 608 26.43 17.41 21.44
C THR A 608 26.29 18.36 20.25
N ALA A 609 25.15 19.03 20.15
CA ALA A 609 24.86 19.93 19.05
C ALA A 609 24.32 21.28 19.57
N LYS A 610 24.79 22.38 18.99
CA LYS A 610 24.36 23.74 19.33
C LYS A 610 24.20 24.62 18.09
N LEU A 611 23.29 25.58 18.18
CA LEU A 611 23.14 26.64 17.18
C LEU A 611 24.21 27.71 17.40
N VAL A 612 24.91 28.09 16.32
CA VAL A 612 25.83 29.23 16.27
C VAL A 612 25.42 30.09 15.08
N GLY A 613 24.62 31.13 15.34
CA GLY A 613 23.96 31.86 14.28
C GLY A 613 22.97 30.97 13.53
N ASN A 614 23.15 30.83 12.21
CA ASN A 614 22.31 29.99 11.35
C ASN A 614 22.99 28.66 10.96
N GLU A 615 23.93 28.21 11.77
CA GLU A 615 24.69 26.97 11.59
C GLU A 615 24.54 26.08 12.81
N VAL A 616 24.75 24.77 12.62
CA VAL A 616 24.82 23.80 13.71
C VAL A 616 26.26 23.36 13.89
N VAL A 617 26.77 23.43 15.10
CA VAL A 617 28.09 22.87 15.45
C VAL A 617 27.87 21.59 16.25
N VAL A 618 28.40 20.48 15.75
CA VAL A 618 28.30 19.15 16.35
C VAL A 618 29.67 18.61 16.77
N GLN A 619 29.74 17.96 17.92
CA GLN A 619 30.98 17.32 18.42
C GLN A 619 30.65 16.18 19.39
N SER A 620 31.57 15.21 19.51
CA SER A 620 31.48 14.12 20.49
C SER A 620 32.86 13.87 21.09
N GLU A 621 32.94 13.76 22.42
CA GLU A 621 34.20 13.44 23.11
C GLU A 621 34.73 12.05 22.74
N GLN A 622 33.83 11.16 22.31
CA GLN A 622 34.17 9.82 21.83
C GLN A 622 34.75 9.82 20.42
N VAL A 623 34.67 10.94 19.69
CA VAL A 623 35.14 11.08 18.30
C VAL A 623 35.99 12.34 18.17
N PRO A 624 37.29 12.30 18.54
CA PRO A 624 38.18 13.46 18.51
C PRO A 624 38.46 14.01 17.10
N THR A 625 38.28 13.18 16.07
CA THR A 625 38.50 13.54 14.65
C THR A 625 37.30 13.08 13.82
N PRO A 626 36.18 13.81 13.90
CA PRO A 626 34.95 13.43 13.21
C PRO A 626 35.10 13.64 11.69
N VAL A 627 34.64 12.67 10.90
CA VAL A 627 34.65 12.72 9.43
C VAL A 627 33.25 12.67 8.81
N ALA A 628 32.26 12.17 9.57
CA ALA A 628 30.88 12.02 9.14
C ALA A 628 29.89 12.46 10.21
N VAL A 629 28.74 12.96 9.76
CA VAL A 629 27.60 13.35 10.58
C VAL A 629 26.34 12.68 10.04
N ARG A 630 25.47 12.24 10.94
CA ARG A 630 24.10 11.81 10.66
C ARG A 630 23.14 12.61 11.53
N TYR A 631 22.02 13.02 10.95
CA TYR A 631 20.91 13.69 11.64
C TYR A 631 19.63 12.89 11.40
N ASP A 632 18.93 12.54 12.48
CA ASP A 632 17.68 11.78 12.46
C ASP A 632 17.78 10.47 11.64
N TRP A 633 18.95 9.81 11.71
CA TRP A 633 19.21 8.52 11.07
C TRP A 633 18.80 7.35 11.98
N ALA A 634 17.49 7.13 12.11
CA ALA A 634 16.90 6.01 12.84
C ALA A 634 15.45 5.80 12.36
N ASP A 635 14.79 4.74 12.83
CA ASP A 635 13.38 4.49 12.50
C ASP A 635 12.46 5.56 13.16
N SER A 636 12.65 5.83 14.46
CA SER A 636 11.98 6.91 15.22
C SER A 636 12.97 7.80 15.99
N PRO A 637 13.69 8.71 15.32
CA PRO A 637 14.58 9.66 15.98
C PRO A 637 13.80 10.78 16.68
N ASN A 638 14.47 11.47 17.60
CA ASN A 638 13.92 12.56 18.42
C ASN A 638 14.56 13.93 18.12
N GLY A 639 15.08 14.14 16.91
CA GLY A 639 15.66 15.41 16.51
C GLY A 639 14.70 16.58 16.63
N ASN A 640 15.26 17.73 16.99
CA ASN A 640 14.51 18.95 17.27
C ASN A 640 15.01 20.16 16.48
N LEU A 641 15.74 19.96 15.36
CA LEU A 641 16.14 21.06 14.48
C LEU A 641 14.99 21.46 13.55
N TYR A 642 14.59 22.73 13.62
CA TYR A 642 13.50 23.30 12.81
C TYR A 642 13.94 24.65 12.24
N ASN A 643 13.22 25.13 11.22
CA ASN A 643 13.22 26.57 10.94
C ASN A 643 12.18 27.29 11.83
N LYS A 644 12.26 28.63 11.89
CA LYS A 644 11.34 29.46 12.70
C LYS A 644 9.89 29.39 12.25
N GLU A 645 9.62 28.96 11.03
CA GLU A 645 8.29 28.71 10.47
C GLU A 645 7.69 27.36 10.93
N GLY A 646 8.45 26.59 11.73
CA GLY A 646 7.95 25.37 12.36
C GLY A 646 8.03 24.12 11.49
N LEU A 647 8.86 24.12 10.45
CA LEU A 647 9.11 22.94 9.61
C LEU A 647 10.37 22.19 10.07
N PRO A 648 10.30 20.86 10.25
CA PRO A 648 11.42 20.04 10.73
C PRO A 648 12.52 19.95 9.68
N ALA A 649 13.77 19.86 10.15
CA ALA A 649 14.90 19.57 9.28
C ALA A 649 14.74 18.20 8.60
N VAL A 650 15.21 18.11 7.36
CA VAL A 650 15.23 16.86 6.61
C VAL A 650 16.34 15.95 7.17
N PRO A 651 16.05 14.68 7.53
CA PRO A 651 17.08 13.72 7.90
C PRO A 651 18.17 13.58 6.84
N PHE A 652 19.42 13.44 7.25
CA PHE A 652 20.56 13.34 6.32
C PHE A 652 21.74 12.58 6.92
N ARG A 653 22.66 12.22 6.04
CA ARG A 653 24.03 11.80 6.36
C ARG A 653 25.02 12.54 5.49
N THR A 654 26.26 12.63 5.95
CA THR A 654 27.36 13.26 5.19
C THR A 654 28.40 12.26 4.68
N ASP A 655 28.31 10.99 5.09
CA ASP A 655 29.06 9.89 4.53
C ASP A 655 28.47 9.37 3.21
N THR A 656 29.28 8.66 2.43
CA THR A 656 28.87 7.90 1.24
C THR A 656 29.05 6.40 1.44
N TRP A 657 29.05 5.93 2.68
CA TRP A 657 29.31 4.52 2.97
C TRP A 657 28.10 3.65 2.54
N PRO A 658 28.31 2.37 2.19
CA PRO A 658 27.19 1.48 1.88
C PRO A 658 26.21 1.39 3.06
N GLY A 659 24.91 1.41 2.75
CA GLY A 659 23.85 1.15 3.72
C GLY A 659 23.58 -0.34 3.89
N ILE A 660 22.70 -0.70 4.81
CA ILE A 660 22.27 -2.08 5.07
C ILE A 660 21.28 -2.62 4.04
N THR A 661 20.74 -1.77 3.15
CA THR A 661 19.87 -2.21 2.05
C THR A 661 20.60 -2.39 0.71
N GLU A 662 21.91 -2.16 0.68
CA GLU A 662 22.72 -2.31 -0.53
C GLU A 662 22.70 -3.77 -1.02
N GLY A 663 22.42 -3.98 -2.31
CA GLY A 663 22.32 -5.32 -2.90
C GLY A 663 20.97 -6.03 -2.71
N HIS A 664 20.04 -5.50 -1.89
CA HIS A 664 18.68 -6.03 -1.78
C HIS A 664 17.83 -5.55 -2.96
N LYS A 665 17.08 -6.45 -3.61
CA LYS A 665 16.30 -6.18 -4.83
C LYS A 665 14.92 -6.80 -4.80
#